data_AF-A0A7C1GSA7-F1
#
_entry.id   AF-A0A7C1GSA7-F1
#
_cell.length_a   1.000
_cell.length_b   1.000
_cell.length_c   1.000
_cell.angle_alpha   90.00
_cell.angle_beta   90.00
_cell.angle_gamma   90.00
#
_symmetry.space_group_name_H-M   'P 1'
#
loop_
_entity.id
_entity.type
_entity.pdbx_description
1 polymer ?
#
loop_
_entity_poly.entity_id
_entity_poly.type
_entity_poly.pdbx_seq_one_letter_code
_entity_poly.pdbx_strand_id
1 'polypeptide(L)'
;MKFADLSATARLEYVAESRPPMVTGSANVKYNLSSGEISVEGGLFGRLNVGQSLLTFRLGEEASGDFDSYITHGDGSMLGTLAPSSEWYFFRFEKGLFNVQLGDYTFDDLTGIGFSSKGTGLSSEYYGESLSFRLFANPVFGEMKKEEFRGEGIRGPYYLEESPVPNSETVTILTRNENGEVIERKLMRRNQDYILYTSGMIIFTNPVPYFDIDFNPISIDVEYSVESSVPGDLDIMGRVKYKPRDWQYDFAGYVNGLSSGYRFGSFSASGPLFKSFDTALTAQLNSNEDGVGFRTVASAQLDIDLLTAELEVYFERNFTKPGSSNVSSGFGLDFELNPRILGIKMLSGYSYSEKTEQGTLTFELLKDFTIGSILLETSLKETLIHRGGELENEMMVSLKPTFSSKDLKIRGEIGVGLRNLDPIFGLKLGADIGLSETLFVGGDMGFNYSVSGKTELSFTPYALKKLGKASLIAREKVKILPKLQFSTILGFGFALDTGKIDLEATLSDKVSIGAGYSAAFSPDIVNVELLLQGSHTFGGTSSENFYSVHLAVENREVEDLKLRFDADLKLDGRFMLTRALFESRGEYFGLYRLRPAYHLLYTNNLSLESSRFEIQAELAYLPDIKTPLVVLFQAAYYVDSRNGATTSEGSLSLDTAFWLDRSTNFTLTGELYLKKNSLYTIGGLRFEKTFIDFLSLAGAGYLVADSGGGFFSRYIVEFGISPLPDTQIYAGYGWGNLTESFVGNLQRDGFYFGVRVKFDDSWFFKKDNMGRMNLNFFADVNLDQKAGSGDRPIQVRVRIGDKEYESNEMGNIDVSLPAGLYSVELIDFPEGLISLVEEPLQLCVMEYGVNEFSWPFMESPSYIDISVFIDSNTSGQFENGEEHLESFSVSMGEDSIFTTTGTLTLPVSPGEIKLSLDLSSFGEGVSITTGAVDVELTLKAGEKKAIHFGIAFERRMEVLIFNDLNGNGLRESEEPLLDASGVLIIGGRPFRVGSQTLLEGVPSGQSQAALNMDKGFERLYSRTTSIETIEVDEKGDTRLEIGFAQRSSLNISLIDETGDYLYEVVSLNVDGIEFQVFGMIELVGLVFGEHSIEITDLPKGYTVSENLRTIWLEPGKNSDLTISVEKE
;
A
#
# COMPACT_ATOMS: atom_id res chain seq x y z
N MET A 1 -14.51 16.19 -26.12
CA MET A 1 -15.44 17.04 -25.34
C MET A 1 -14.62 17.73 -24.26
N LYS A 2 -14.80 19.05 -24.11
CA LYS A 2 -13.98 19.88 -23.22
C LYS A 2 -14.53 19.81 -21.79
N PHE A 3 -13.62 19.81 -20.82
CA PHE A 3 -13.82 19.76 -19.36
C PHE A 3 -14.59 20.95 -18.75
N ALA A 4 -15.37 21.70 -19.56
CA ALA A 4 -16.04 22.95 -19.17
C ALA A 4 -17.56 22.83 -19.01
N ASP A 5 -18.16 21.64 -19.25
CA ASP A 5 -19.62 21.43 -19.22
C ASP A 5 -20.11 20.49 -18.08
N LEU A 6 -19.28 20.20 -17.08
CA LEU A 6 -19.71 19.47 -15.86
C LEU A 6 -20.05 20.45 -14.73
N SER A 7 -21.05 21.31 -14.94
CA SER A 7 -21.77 21.98 -13.86
C SER A 7 -22.97 21.13 -13.43
N ALA A 8 -22.69 20.06 -12.70
CA ALA A 8 -23.69 19.45 -11.85
C ALA A 8 -23.29 19.78 -10.41
N THR A 9 -24.07 20.67 -9.79
CA THR A 9 -24.00 20.99 -8.37
C THR A 9 -23.98 19.70 -7.57
N ALA A 10 -22.81 19.27 -7.09
CA ALA A 10 -22.70 18.19 -6.14
C ALA A 10 -23.30 18.70 -4.83
N ARG A 11 -24.58 18.41 -4.57
CA ARG A 11 -25.12 18.48 -3.22
C ARG A 11 -24.42 17.40 -2.42
N LEU A 12 -23.40 17.81 -1.67
CA LEU A 12 -22.86 17.00 -0.60
C LEU A 12 -23.92 17.01 0.52
N GLU A 13 -24.87 16.07 0.47
CA GLU A 13 -25.64 15.73 1.65
C GLU A 13 -24.67 15.05 2.61
N TYR A 14 -24.22 15.79 3.62
CA TYR A 14 -23.63 15.19 4.81
C TYR A 14 -24.75 14.43 5.52
N VAL A 15 -24.98 13.18 5.10
CA VAL A 15 -25.74 12.24 5.90
C VAL A 15 -24.83 11.93 7.09
N ALA A 16 -25.20 12.45 8.26
CA ALA A 16 -24.56 12.05 9.51
C ALA A 16 -24.46 10.53 9.47
N GLU A 17 -23.23 10.02 9.45
CA GLU A 17 -22.91 8.60 9.37
C GLU A 17 -23.92 7.86 10.25
N SER A 18 -24.79 7.05 9.64
CA SER A 18 -25.91 6.40 10.35
C SER A 18 -25.34 5.26 11.18
N ARG A 19 -24.54 5.62 12.19
CA ARG A 19 -24.12 4.69 13.23
C ARG A 19 -25.37 4.28 13.99
N PRO A 20 -25.50 3.01 14.37
CA PRO A 20 -26.64 2.55 15.13
C PRO A 20 -26.79 3.41 16.39
N PRO A 21 -28.02 3.82 16.74
CA PRO A 21 -28.25 4.54 17.98
C PRO A 21 -27.84 3.64 19.14
N MET A 22 -27.04 4.18 20.05
CA MET A 22 -26.45 3.45 21.17
C MET A 22 -26.73 4.22 22.46
N VAL A 23 -27.22 3.54 23.49
CA VAL A 23 -27.35 4.07 24.84
C VAL A 23 -26.80 3.04 25.79
N THR A 24 -25.73 3.40 26.49
CA THR A 24 -25.11 2.55 27.50
C THR A 24 -25.01 3.33 28.80
N GLY A 25 -25.28 2.67 29.92
CA GLY A 25 -25.12 3.30 31.20
C GLY A 25 -25.28 2.34 32.35
N SER A 26 -24.90 2.83 33.51
CA SER A 26 -25.14 2.13 34.76
C SER A 26 -25.56 3.12 35.83
N ALA A 27 -26.46 2.68 36.70
CA ALA A 27 -26.83 3.41 37.90
C ALA A 27 -26.80 2.46 39.09
N ASN A 28 -26.18 2.93 40.17
CA ASN A 28 -26.03 2.23 41.42
C ASN A 28 -26.59 3.13 42.52
N VAL A 29 -27.74 2.75 43.08
CA VAL A 29 -28.37 3.47 44.20
C VAL A 29 -28.20 2.63 45.45
N LYS A 30 -27.67 3.22 46.53
CA LYS A 30 -27.50 2.56 47.82
C LYS A 30 -28.14 3.39 48.93
N TYR A 31 -28.80 2.72 49.86
CA TYR A 31 -29.30 3.30 51.11
C TYR A 31 -28.69 2.57 52.30
N ASN A 32 -28.04 3.32 53.18
CA ASN A 32 -27.40 2.79 54.38
C ASN A 32 -28.29 3.03 55.61
N LEU A 33 -28.68 1.95 56.31
CA LEU A 33 -29.59 2.04 57.46
C LEU A 33 -28.95 2.59 58.74
N SER A 34 -27.63 2.47 58.92
CA SER A 34 -26.96 2.90 60.16
C SER A 34 -26.65 4.39 60.16
N SER A 35 -26.26 4.93 58.99
CA SER A 35 -25.95 6.35 58.79
C SER A 35 -27.14 7.15 58.24
N GLY A 36 -28.14 6.48 57.67
CA GLY A 36 -29.28 7.11 57.01
C GLY A 36 -28.94 7.75 55.65
N GLU A 37 -27.76 7.51 55.10
CA GLU A 37 -27.30 8.11 53.86
C GLU A 37 -27.75 7.35 52.61
N ILE A 38 -27.97 8.10 51.52
CA ILE A 38 -28.25 7.61 50.18
C ILE A 38 -27.06 7.99 49.29
N SER A 39 -26.46 7.02 48.59
CA SER A 39 -25.47 7.28 47.53
C SER A 39 -26.02 6.85 46.17
N VAL A 40 -25.69 7.64 45.15
CA VAL A 40 -26.05 7.37 43.74
C VAL A 40 -24.79 7.55 42.91
N GLU A 41 -24.33 6.48 42.28
CA GLU A 41 -23.16 6.47 41.41
C GLU A 41 -23.58 5.93 40.04
N GLY A 42 -23.07 6.51 38.96
CA GLY A 42 -23.46 6.08 37.63
C GLY A 42 -22.99 7.00 36.53
N GLY A 43 -22.96 6.44 35.32
CA GLY A 43 -22.63 7.13 34.09
C GLY A 43 -23.64 6.73 33.02
N LEU A 44 -24.02 7.68 32.18
CA LEU A 44 -24.89 7.48 31.05
C LEU A 44 -24.25 8.12 29.84
N PHE A 45 -24.00 7.30 28.82
CA PHE A 45 -23.60 7.74 27.50
C PHE A 45 -24.72 7.38 26.52
N GLY A 46 -25.03 8.30 25.62
CA GLY A 46 -25.98 8.00 24.56
C GLY A 46 -25.74 8.79 23.29
N ARG A 47 -26.02 8.13 22.18
CA ARG A 47 -26.06 8.68 20.84
C ARG A 47 -27.35 8.24 20.16
N LEU A 48 -28.24 9.20 19.91
CA LEU A 48 -29.61 8.94 19.49
C LEU A 48 -29.95 9.73 18.23
N ASN A 49 -30.57 9.06 17.27
CA ASN A 49 -31.20 9.72 16.13
C ASN A 49 -32.55 10.31 16.58
N VAL A 50 -32.68 11.64 16.57
CA VAL A 50 -33.92 12.37 16.86
C VAL A 50 -34.48 12.92 15.53
N GLY A 51 -35.24 12.09 14.81
CA GLY A 51 -35.71 12.41 13.46
C GLY A 51 -34.55 12.45 12.46
N GLN A 52 -34.26 13.62 11.88
CA GLN A 52 -33.10 13.87 11.01
C GLN A 52 -31.91 14.50 11.75
N SER A 53 -31.93 14.44 13.09
CA SER A 53 -30.92 15.05 13.96
C SER A 53 -30.22 13.99 14.79
N LEU A 54 -29.03 14.30 15.27
CA LEU A 54 -28.23 13.44 16.12
C LEU A 54 -28.01 14.12 17.47
N LEU A 55 -28.34 13.42 18.56
CA LEU A 55 -28.06 13.85 19.92
C LEU A 55 -27.00 12.94 20.52
N THR A 56 -25.88 13.51 20.96
CA THR A 56 -24.84 12.83 21.73
C THR A 56 -24.78 13.43 23.12
N PHE A 57 -24.76 12.61 24.16
CA PHE A 57 -24.70 13.09 25.54
C PHE A 57 -23.90 12.15 26.44
N ARG A 58 -23.27 12.74 27.45
CA ARG A 58 -22.55 12.06 28.54
C ARG A 58 -22.95 12.71 29.86
N LEU A 59 -23.30 11.91 30.86
CA LEU A 59 -23.60 12.35 32.21
C LEU A 59 -22.96 11.37 33.19
N GLY A 60 -22.15 11.81 34.15
CA GLY A 60 -21.53 10.91 35.14
C GLY A 60 -20.20 11.46 35.69
N GLU A 61 -19.63 10.79 36.69
CA GLU A 61 -18.45 11.29 37.44
C GLU A 61 -17.29 11.76 36.56
N GLU A 62 -16.72 12.90 36.97
CA GLU A 62 -15.46 13.46 36.46
C GLU A 62 -14.36 12.40 36.55
N ALA A 63 -13.71 12.13 35.42
CA ALA A 63 -12.57 11.23 35.29
C ALA A 63 -12.80 9.72 35.57
N SER A 64 -13.98 9.16 35.27
CA SER A 64 -14.05 7.72 34.91
C SER A 64 -13.96 7.56 33.39
N GLY A 65 -12.74 7.71 32.88
CA GLY A 65 -12.41 7.38 31.51
C GLY A 65 -12.58 5.88 31.28
N ASP A 66 -13.76 5.47 30.81
CA ASP A 66 -13.96 4.16 30.17
C ASP A 66 -15.22 4.07 29.31
N PHE A 67 -16.13 5.06 29.33
CA PHE A 67 -17.33 5.01 28.48
C PHE A 67 -17.06 5.39 27.01
N ASP A 68 -15.98 6.13 26.71
CA ASP A 68 -15.73 6.73 25.39
C ASP A 68 -14.31 6.50 24.83
N SER A 69 -13.43 5.83 25.58
CA SER A 69 -12.18 5.32 25.05
C SER A 69 -12.40 3.90 24.58
N TYR A 70 -12.68 3.72 23.29
CA TYR A 70 -12.42 2.42 22.68
C TYR A 70 -10.93 2.18 22.82
N ILE A 71 -10.55 1.22 23.66
CA ILE A 71 -9.21 0.69 23.64
C ILE A 71 -9.09 -0.16 22.38
N THR A 72 -8.75 0.46 21.25
CA THR A 72 -8.22 -0.27 20.10
C THR A 72 -6.78 -0.65 20.43
N HIS A 73 -6.62 -1.77 21.12
CA HIS A 73 -5.33 -2.43 21.18
C HIS A 73 -5.02 -2.98 19.78
N GLY A 74 -4.12 -2.35 19.02
CA GLY A 74 -3.44 -3.05 17.91
C GLY A 74 -3.13 -2.34 16.59
N ASP A 75 -3.44 -1.07 16.35
CA ASP A 75 -3.33 -0.53 14.97
C ASP A 75 -2.89 0.95 14.81
N GLY A 76 -2.29 1.56 15.84
CA GLY A 76 -1.84 2.95 15.73
C GLY A 76 -2.97 3.99 15.61
N SER A 77 -4.23 3.60 15.89
CA SER A 77 -5.37 4.51 15.90
C SER A 77 -5.18 5.68 16.87
N MET A 78 -5.42 6.90 16.38
CA MET A 78 -5.42 8.13 17.18
C MET A 78 -6.55 8.05 18.22
N LEU A 79 -6.20 8.20 19.51
CA LEU A 79 -7.17 8.29 20.61
C LEU A 79 -8.01 9.57 20.44
N GLY A 80 -9.25 9.43 20.01
CA GLY A 80 -10.22 10.52 19.90
C GLY A 80 -11.45 10.26 20.77
N THR A 81 -11.74 11.16 21.70
CA THR A 81 -12.96 11.11 22.53
C THR A 81 -14.14 11.65 21.72
N LEU A 82 -15.28 10.93 21.70
CA LEU A 82 -16.51 11.37 21.01
C LEU A 82 -17.27 12.47 21.77
N ALA A 83 -17.13 12.49 23.10
CA ALA A 83 -17.73 13.45 24.02
C ALA A 83 -16.66 14.09 24.94
N PRO A 84 -15.70 14.86 24.39
CA PRO A 84 -14.65 15.49 25.18
C PRO A 84 -15.25 16.58 26.07
N SER A 85 -15.09 16.42 27.38
CA SER A 85 -15.49 17.41 28.37
C SER A 85 -14.67 17.21 29.64
N SER A 86 -14.08 18.29 30.15
CA SER A 86 -13.43 18.33 31.46
C SER A 86 -14.44 18.28 32.63
N GLU A 87 -15.74 18.35 32.34
CA GLU A 87 -16.84 18.36 33.32
C GLU A 87 -17.64 17.05 33.31
N TRP A 88 -18.44 16.81 34.36
CA TRP A 88 -19.34 15.64 34.49
C TRP A 88 -20.43 15.52 33.40
N TYR A 89 -20.55 16.52 32.53
CA TYR A 89 -21.52 16.57 31.45
C TYR A 89 -20.87 16.77 30.08
N PHE A 90 -21.51 16.24 29.05
CA PHE A 90 -21.32 16.62 27.65
C PHE A 90 -22.67 16.55 26.94
N PHE A 91 -22.97 17.53 26.10
CA PHE A 91 -24.14 17.50 25.24
C PHE A 91 -23.79 18.04 23.87
N ARG A 92 -24.19 17.34 22.81
CA ARG A 92 -24.07 17.82 21.44
C ARG A 92 -25.31 17.45 20.65
N PHE A 93 -25.90 18.45 20.01
CA PHE A 93 -27.03 18.27 19.11
C PHE A 93 -26.65 18.74 17.71
N GLU A 94 -26.89 17.89 16.72
CA GLU A 94 -26.52 18.12 15.32
C GLU A 94 -27.72 17.94 14.40
N LYS A 95 -27.88 18.86 13.44
CA LYS A 95 -28.92 18.77 12.42
C LYS A 95 -28.41 19.36 11.09
N GLY A 96 -28.05 18.48 10.16
CA GLY A 96 -27.48 18.88 8.87
C GLY A 96 -26.18 19.68 9.08
N LEU A 97 -26.20 20.97 8.73
CA LEU A 97 -25.04 21.86 8.82
C LEU A 97 -24.98 22.65 10.15
N PHE A 98 -25.94 22.44 11.06
CA PHE A 98 -26.03 23.09 12.36
C PHE A 98 -25.56 22.16 13.48
N ASN A 99 -24.80 22.69 14.43
CA ASN A 99 -24.55 22.04 15.71
C ASN A 99 -24.64 23.02 16.90
N VAL A 100 -24.95 22.47 18.07
CA VAL A 100 -24.76 23.12 19.38
C VAL A 100 -24.14 22.10 20.32
N GLN A 101 -23.13 22.52 21.07
CA GLN A 101 -22.39 21.66 21.99
C GLN A 101 -22.16 22.37 23.32
N LEU A 102 -22.25 21.60 24.40
CA LEU A 102 -21.81 21.96 25.73
C LEU A 102 -20.74 20.95 26.15
N GLY A 103 -19.48 21.40 26.25
CA GLY A 103 -18.31 20.56 26.49
C GLY A 103 -17.01 21.21 25.99
N ASP A 104 -15.93 20.44 25.86
CA ASP A 104 -14.64 20.96 25.41
C ASP A 104 -14.70 21.37 23.93
N TYR A 105 -14.27 22.60 23.63
CA TYR A 105 -14.31 23.17 22.28
C TYR A 105 -13.12 24.12 22.04
N THR A 106 -12.71 24.22 20.77
CA THR A 106 -11.65 25.14 20.31
C THR A 106 -12.20 26.05 19.21
N PHE A 107 -12.14 27.36 19.44
CA PHE A 107 -12.40 28.39 18.44
C PHE A 107 -11.07 28.91 17.87
N ASP A 108 -10.83 28.75 16.56
CA ASP A 108 -9.61 29.23 15.89
C ASP A 108 -9.96 30.11 14.65
N ASP A 109 -9.45 31.34 14.63
CA ASP A 109 -9.51 32.30 13.52
C ASP A 109 -8.20 33.09 13.33
N LEU A 110 -7.05 32.41 13.53
CA LEU A 110 -5.73 33.03 13.43
C LEU A 110 -5.41 33.59 12.01
N THR A 111 -5.97 32.98 10.96
CA THR A 111 -5.72 33.37 9.56
C THR A 111 -6.60 34.53 9.08
N GLY A 112 -7.70 34.83 9.77
CA GLY A 112 -8.58 35.93 9.45
C GLY A 112 -8.32 37.15 10.32
N ILE A 113 -8.72 37.05 11.59
CA ILE A 113 -8.83 38.20 12.50
C ILE A 113 -7.74 38.17 13.58
N GLY A 114 -7.19 36.98 13.85
CA GLY A 114 -6.02 36.81 14.69
C GLY A 114 -6.33 36.48 16.16
N PHE A 115 -7.42 35.76 16.44
CA PHE A 115 -7.75 35.29 17.79
C PHE A 115 -8.16 33.81 17.81
N SER A 116 -7.93 33.14 18.96
CA SER A 116 -8.33 31.76 19.23
C SER A 116 -8.61 31.58 20.73
N SER A 117 -9.49 30.65 21.11
CA SER A 117 -9.75 30.25 22.50
C SER A 117 -10.10 28.76 22.57
N LYS A 118 -9.80 28.12 23.70
CA LYS A 118 -10.05 26.71 23.97
C LYS A 118 -10.50 26.54 25.41
N GLY A 119 -11.48 25.67 25.64
CA GLY A 119 -11.97 25.35 26.99
C GLY A 119 -13.30 24.59 26.97
N THR A 120 -13.87 24.36 28.17
CA THR A 120 -15.15 23.68 28.34
C THR A 120 -16.27 24.71 28.42
N GLY A 121 -17.14 24.77 27.40
CA GLY A 121 -18.16 25.82 27.32
C GLY A 121 -19.29 25.52 26.35
N LEU A 122 -20.10 26.53 26.05
CA LEU A 122 -21.20 26.45 25.09
C LEU A 122 -20.71 26.92 23.72
N SER A 123 -20.76 26.05 22.72
CA SER A 123 -20.45 26.38 21.33
C SER A 123 -21.63 26.09 20.39
N SER A 124 -21.69 26.82 19.29
CA SER A 124 -22.66 26.55 18.23
C SER A 124 -22.11 26.98 16.88
N GLU A 125 -22.36 26.15 15.87
CA GLU A 125 -21.92 26.40 14.50
C GLU A 125 -23.03 26.15 13.49
N TYR A 126 -22.96 26.88 12.38
CA TYR A 126 -23.76 26.64 11.19
C TYR A 126 -22.95 26.97 9.94
N TYR A 127 -22.93 26.07 8.95
CA TYR A 127 -22.21 26.28 7.70
C TYR A 127 -23.15 26.17 6.49
N GLY A 128 -23.76 27.28 6.06
CA GLY A 128 -24.61 27.34 4.87
C GLY A 128 -24.02 28.18 3.74
N GLU A 129 -24.59 28.08 2.53
CA GLU A 129 -24.13 28.81 1.34
C GLU A 129 -24.26 30.34 1.48
N SER A 130 -25.37 30.82 2.04
CA SER A 130 -25.63 32.26 2.21
C SER A 130 -25.35 32.78 3.62
N LEU A 131 -25.34 31.91 4.63
CA LEU A 131 -25.12 32.27 6.03
C LEU A 131 -24.25 31.19 6.67
N SER A 132 -23.20 31.60 7.36
CA SER A 132 -22.40 30.73 8.21
C SER A 132 -22.07 31.45 9.51
N PHE A 133 -22.12 30.76 10.65
CA PHE A 133 -21.69 31.33 11.92
C PHE A 133 -20.95 30.33 12.80
N ARG A 134 -20.13 30.85 13.70
CA ARG A 134 -19.50 30.13 14.80
C ARG A 134 -19.57 30.99 16.05
N LEU A 135 -20.00 30.40 17.16
CA LEU A 135 -20.12 31.04 18.47
C LEU A 135 -19.46 30.14 19.52
N PHE A 136 -18.78 30.75 20.49
CA PHE A 136 -18.21 30.03 21.62
C PHE A 136 -18.24 30.91 22.88
N ALA A 137 -18.76 30.38 23.98
CA ALA A 137 -18.78 31.01 25.28
C ALA A 137 -18.08 30.09 26.28
N ASN A 138 -16.94 30.54 26.81
CA ASN A 138 -16.04 29.77 27.67
C ASN A 138 -15.93 30.42 29.06
N PRO A 139 -16.48 29.81 30.12
CA PRO A 139 -16.21 30.25 31.48
C PRO A 139 -14.74 29.95 31.85
N VAL A 140 -13.96 30.98 32.14
CA VAL A 140 -12.53 30.85 32.50
C VAL A 140 -12.39 30.97 34.01
N PHE A 141 -12.13 29.83 34.66
CA PHE A 141 -11.81 29.77 36.08
C PHE A 141 -10.29 29.76 36.25
N GLY A 142 -9.68 30.94 36.40
CA GLY A 142 -8.24 30.99 36.67
C GLY A 142 -7.50 32.27 36.26
N GLU A 143 -6.24 32.36 36.69
CA GLU A 143 -5.29 33.36 36.18
C GLU A 143 -4.62 32.83 34.90
N MET A 144 -4.48 33.67 33.87
CA MET A 144 -3.77 33.30 32.63
C MET A 144 -2.27 33.53 32.78
N LYS A 145 -1.47 32.51 32.46
CA LYS A 145 -0.02 32.57 32.40
C LYS A 145 0.49 32.40 30.98
N LYS A 146 1.63 33.04 30.70
CA LYS A 146 2.33 32.95 29.42
C LYS A 146 3.82 32.73 29.64
N GLU A 147 4.37 31.71 28.97
CA GLU A 147 5.76 31.30 29.08
C GLU A 147 6.37 31.05 27.70
N GLU A 148 7.63 31.45 27.50
CA GLU A 148 8.36 31.21 26.26
C GLU A 148 9.62 30.37 26.54
N PHE A 149 9.74 29.22 25.87
CA PHE A 149 10.91 28.34 25.89
C PHE A 149 11.69 28.45 24.59
N ARG A 150 13.01 28.25 24.62
CA ARG A 150 13.78 28.06 23.38
C ARG A 150 13.57 26.65 22.83
N GLY A 151 13.61 26.50 21.51
CA GLY A 151 13.76 25.18 20.91
C GLY A 151 15.09 24.57 21.38
N GLU A 152 15.08 23.32 21.84
CA GLU A 152 16.24 22.69 22.50
C GLU A 152 16.74 21.44 21.76
N GLY A 153 16.32 21.22 20.52
CA GLY A 153 16.71 20.05 19.72
C GLY A 153 16.27 18.70 20.30
N ILE A 154 15.33 18.71 21.24
CA ILE A 154 14.82 17.55 21.98
C ILE A 154 13.29 17.54 21.98
N ARG A 155 12.68 16.40 22.30
CA ARG A 155 11.21 16.29 22.46
C ARG A 155 10.71 16.93 23.76
N GLY A 156 11.59 17.05 24.75
CA GLY A 156 11.28 17.54 26.09
C GLY A 156 12.15 16.81 27.12
N PRO A 157 11.87 16.96 28.42
CA PRO A 157 10.71 17.66 28.98
C PRO A 157 10.85 19.19 28.97
N TYR A 158 9.75 19.88 28.67
CA TYR A 158 9.56 21.30 28.96
C TYR A 158 8.63 21.43 30.17
N TYR A 159 9.00 22.21 31.18
CA TYR A 159 8.21 22.33 32.41
C TYR A 159 7.63 23.73 32.54
N LEU A 160 6.31 23.81 32.67
CA LEU A 160 5.60 25.02 33.08
C LEU A 160 5.91 25.33 34.55
N GLU A 161 5.89 26.61 34.93
CA GLU A 161 6.15 27.01 36.32
C GLU A 161 5.06 26.52 37.29
N GLU A 162 3.82 26.35 36.78
CA GLU A 162 2.66 25.93 37.57
C GLU A 162 1.81 24.87 36.84
N SER A 163 1.03 24.11 37.60
CA SER A 163 0.13 23.09 37.05
C SER A 163 -1.06 23.75 36.33
N PRO A 164 -1.23 23.49 35.02
CA PRO A 164 -2.32 24.07 34.25
C PRO A 164 -3.66 23.42 34.61
N VAL A 165 -4.74 24.20 34.57
CA VAL A 165 -6.12 23.69 34.53
C VAL A 165 -6.23 22.76 33.32
N PRO A 166 -6.79 21.53 33.46
CA PRO A 166 -6.90 20.59 32.36
C PRO A 166 -7.52 21.23 31.11
N ASN A 167 -6.88 21.00 29.96
CA ASN A 167 -7.30 21.48 28.63
C ASN A 167 -7.30 22.99 28.40
N SER A 168 -6.78 23.81 29.32
CA SER A 168 -6.68 25.27 29.17
C SER A 168 -5.53 25.75 28.28
N GLU A 169 -4.56 24.89 27.96
CA GLU A 169 -3.31 25.30 27.32
C GLU A 169 -3.41 25.54 25.79
N THR A 170 -2.62 26.51 25.31
CA THR A 170 -2.33 26.81 23.90
C THR A 170 -0.80 26.82 23.70
N VAL A 171 -0.29 26.00 22.78
CA VAL A 171 1.16 25.85 22.51
C VAL A 171 1.46 26.22 21.06
N THR A 172 2.42 27.11 20.82
CA THR A 172 2.80 27.62 19.47
C THR A 172 4.32 27.59 19.28
N ILE A 173 4.81 27.14 18.12
CA ILE A 173 6.22 27.25 17.71
C ILE A 173 6.43 28.52 16.87
N LEU A 174 7.47 29.31 17.15
CA LEU A 174 7.80 30.57 16.48
C LEU A 174 9.21 30.52 15.85
N THR A 175 9.38 31.00 14.62
CA THR A 175 10.70 31.18 13.96
C THR A 175 11.00 32.67 13.78
N ARG A 176 12.22 33.13 14.13
CA ARG A 176 12.61 34.56 14.06
C ARG A 176 13.85 34.81 13.22
N ASN A 177 13.88 35.93 12.48
CA ASN A 177 15.06 36.34 11.69
C ASN A 177 16.20 36.93 12.56
N GLU A 178 17.33 37.32 11.94
CA GLU A 178 18.49 37.97 12.59
C GLU A 178 18.14 39.24 13.38
N ASN A 179 17.04 39.93 13.06
CA ASN A 179 16.58 41.16 13.73
C ASN A 179 15.60 40.87 14.89
N GLY A 180 15.25 39.60 15.13
CA GLY A 180 14.29 39.18 16.16
C GLY A 180 12.82 39.24 15.73
N GLU A 181 12.54 39.49 14.46
CA GLU A 181 11.17 39.54 13.93
C GLU A 181 10.67 38.12 13.65
N VAL A 182 9.43 37.82 14.05
CA VAL A 182 8.79 36.52 13.80
C VAL A 182 8.47 36.40 12.31
N ILE A 183 9.07 35.43 11.65
CA ILE A 183 8.86 35.11 10.22
C ILE A 183 7.91 33.92 10.02
N GLU A 184 7.70 33.08 11.06
CA GLU A 184 6.78 31.93 11.01
C GLU A 184 6.12 31.68 12.39
N ARG A 185 4.85 31.20 12.39
CA ARG A 185 4.09 30.78 13.58
C ARG A 185 3.34 29.47 13.31
N LYS A 186 3.45 28.48 14.19
CA LYS A 186 2.81 27.16 14.06
C LYS A 186 2.11 26.72 15.35
N LEU A 187 0.78 26.59 15.33
CA LEU A 187 -0.04 26.12 16.46
C LEU A 187 0.08 24.59 16.62
N MET A 188 0.18 24.11 17.86
CA MET A 188 0.36 22.69 18.21
C MET A 188 -0.89 22.12 18.90
N ARG A 189 -1.21 20.85 18.65
CA ARG A 189 -2.42 20.16 19.16
C ARG A 189 -2.10 19.16 20.28
N ARG A 190 -2.83 19.23 21.40
CA ARG A 190 -2.70 18.29 22.54
C ARG A 190 -3.02 16.87 22.09
N ASN A 191 -2.29 15.89 22.63
CA ASN A 191 -2.37 14.45 22.35
C ASN A 191 -2.08 14.05 20.89
N GLN A 192 -1.71 15.01 20.04
CA GLN A 192 -1.28 14.78 18.66
C GLN A 192 0.17 15.24 18.48
N ASP A 193 0.44 16.52 18.74
CA ASP A 193 1.76 17.13 18.60
C ASP A 193 2.54 17.18 19.93
N TYR A 194 1.86 17.10 21.07
CA TYR A 194 2.46 17.04 22.40
C TYR A 194 1.54 16.39 23.44
N ILE A 195 2.13 15.89 24.53
CA ILE A 195 1.46 15.44 25.74
C ILE A 195 1.77 16.44 26.85
N LEU A 196 0.75 16.85 27.61
CA LEU A 196 0.88 17.68 28.80
C LEU A 196 0.39 16.90 30.02
N TYR A 197 1.31 16.65 30.96
CA TYR A 197 1.03 16.00 32.23
C TYR A 197 0.49 17.01 33.25
N THR A 198 -0.29 16.53 34.22
CA THR A 198 -0.84 17.36 35.33
C THR A 198 0.23 18.08 36.14
N SER A 199 1.47 17.58 36.12
CA SER A 199 2.63 18.23 36.73
C SER A 199 3.14 19.47 35.99
N GLY A 200 2.51 19.89 34.88
CA GLY A 200 3.00 20.97 34.01
C GLY A 200 4.11 20.56 33.05
N MET A 201 4.36 19.25 32.90
CA MET A 201 5.42 18.73 32.01
C MET A 201 4.86 18.52 30.59
N ILE A 202 5.52 19.11 29.59
CA ILE A 202 5.21 19.00 28.17
C ILE A 202 6.28 18.12 27.48
N ILE A 203 5.81 17.12 26.72
CA ILE A 203 6.65 16.29 25.85
C ILE A 203 6.06 16.33 24.44
N PHE A 204 6.83 16.83 23.48
CA PHE A 204 6.45 16.88 22.07
C PHE A 204 6.58 15.52 21.39
N THR A 205 5.75 15.30 20.37
CA THR A 205 5.83 14.10 19.53
C THR A 205 7.10 14.09 18.69
N ASN A 206 7.58 15.25 18.22
CA ASN A 206 8.82 15.40 17.46
C ASN A 206 9.77 16.38 18.18
N PRO A 207 11.11 16.24 18.03
CA PRO A 207 12.04 17.17 18.66
C PRO A 207 11.85 18.58 18.11
N VAL A 208 11.90 19.59 18.98
CA VAL A 208 11.79 20.99 18.58
C VAL A 208 13.19 21.56 18.33
N PRO A 209 13.60 21.80 17.06
CA PRO A 209 14.96 22.23 16.74
C PRO A 209 15.27 23.62 17.30
N TYR A 210 16.55 23.90 17.56
CA TYR A 210 16.98 25.22 18.04
C TYR A 210 16.96 26.28 16.92
N PHE A 211 17.33 25.89 15.70
CA PHE A 211 17.32 26.73 14.51
C PHE A 211 16.70 26.00 13.31
N ASP A 212 16.24 26.76 12.32
CA ASP A 212 15.80 26.24 11.02
C ASP A 212 16.99 25.95 10.06
N ILE A 213 16.69 25.68 8.78
CA ILE A 213 17.69 25.39 7.75
C ILE A 213 18.57 26.60 7.37
N ASP A 214 18.08 27.81 7.63
CA ASP A 214 18.80 29.07 7.38
C ASP A 214 19.43 29.62 8.66
N PHE A 215 19.53 28.78 9.71
CA PHE A 215 20.05 29.10 11.04
C PHE A 215 19.28 30.23 11.77
N ASN A 216 17.98 30.38 11.48
CA ASN A 216 17.09 31.28 12.21
C ASN A 216 16.61 30.64 13.54
N PRO A 217 16.62 31.37 14.68
CA PRO A 217 16.23 30.83 15.98
C PRO A 217 14.73 30.48 16.11
N ILE A 218 14.45 29.35 16.77
CA ILE A 218 13.10 28.82 17.05
C ILE A 218 12.78 28.87 18.56
N SER A 219 11.52 29.15 18.90
CA SER A 219 11.00 29.15 20.28
C SER A 219 9.62 28.48 20.39
N ILE A 220 9.22 28.13 21.61
CA ILE A 220 7.94 27.55 21.98
C ILE A 220 7.23 28.55 22.90
N ASP A 221 6.06 29.02 22.51
CA ASP A 221 5.20 29.93 23.27
C ASP A 221 4.04 29.13 23.86
N VAL A 222 3.84 29.17 25.18
CA VAL A 222 2.78 28.45 25.88
C VAL A 222 1.93 29.42 26.69
N GLU A 223 0.62 29.36 26.53
CA GLU A 223 -0.37 30.14 27.26
C GLU A 223 -1.36 29.18 27.93
N TYR A 224 -1.65 29.34 29.23
CA TYR A 224 -2.49 28.40 29.99
C TYR A 224 -3.13 29.05 31.23
N SER A 225 -4.18 28.45 31.78
CA SER A 225 -4.85 28.92 33.01
C SER A 225 -4.41 28.14 34.24
N VAL A 226 -4.36 28.78 35.41
CA VAL A 226 -4.12 28.13 36.72
C VAL A 226 -5.30 28.35 37.67
N GLU A 227 -5.61 27.38 38.53
CA GLU A 227 -6.72 27.48 39.49
C GLU A 227 -6.55 28.72 40.40
N SER A 228 -7.61 29.52 40.52
CA SER A 228 -7.62 30.74 41.34
C SER A 228 -8.85 30.81 42.23
N SER A 229 -8.72 31.51 43.36
CA SER A 229 -9.80 31.76 44.32
C SER A 229 -10.72 32.94 43.92
N VAL A 230 -10.43 33.60 42.80
CA VAL A 230 -11.23 34.70 42.24
C VAL A 230 -12.35 34.11 41.35
N PRO A 231 -13.60 34.61 41.43
CA PRO A 231 -14.68 34.14 40.56
C PRO A 231 -14.30 34.25 39.08
N GLY A 232 -14.50 33.17 38.32
CA GLY A 232 -14.10 33.07 36.91
C GLY A 232 -14.75 34.12 36.01
N ASP A 233 -14.00 34.55 34.99
CA ASP A 233 -14.49 35.45 33.96
C ASP A 233 -15.16 34.64 32.81
N LEU A 234 -15.81 35.30 31.86
CA LEU A 234 -16.45 34.63 30.72
C LEU A 234 -15.96 35.22 29.40
N ASP A 235 -15.35 34.35 28.60
CA ASP A 235 -14.90 34.65 27.26
C ASP A 235 -16.02 34.39 26.26
N ILE A 236 -16.25 35.30 25.33
CA ILE A 236 -17.28 35.17 24.28
C ILE A 236 -16.69 35.48 22.93
N MET A 237 -16.71 34.50 22.03
CA MET A 237 -16.27 34.60 20.65
C MET A 237 -17.43 34.41 19.69
N GLY A 238 -17.43 35.17 18.60
CA GLY A 238 -18.39 34.97 17.54
C GLY A 238 -17.91 35.46 16.19
N ARG A 239 -18.31 34.73 15.14
CA ARG A 239 -18.16 35.17 13.74
C ARG A 239 -19.39 34.78 12.94
N VAL A 240 -19.85 35.69 12.08
CA VAL A 240 -21.01 35.52 11.20
C VAL A 240 -20.64 36.01 9.80
N LYS A 241 -20.70 35.11 8.82
CA LYS A 241 -20.55 35.42 7.40
C LYS A 241 -21.91 35.37 6.72
N TYR A 242 -22.28 36.41 6.01
CA TYR A 242 -23.54 36.51 5.28
C TYR A 242 -23.30 36.96 3.84
N LYS A 243 -23.72 36.16 2.86
CA LYS A 243 -23.46 36.39 1.43
C LYS A 243 -24.77 36.45 0.63
N PRO A 244 -25.45 37.61 0.59
CA PRO A 244 -26.59 37.81 -0.30
C PRO A 244 -26.12 38.18 -1.71
N ARG A 245 -26.30 37.27 -2.68
CA ARG A 245 -25.91 37.48 -4.09
C ARG A 245 -24.40 37.76 -4.25
N ASP A 246 -24.05 38.94 -4.75
CA ASP A 246 -22.67 39.38 -5.04
C ASP A 246 -22.03 40.15 -3.87
N TRP A 247 -22.79 40.44 -2.81
CA TRP A 247 -22.28 41.09 -1.61
C TRP A 247 -21.91 40.07 -0.53
N GLN A 248 -20.85 40.37 0.21
CA GLN A 248 -20.37 39.58 1.35
C GLN A 248 -20.25 40.49 2.57
N TYR A 249 -20.80 40.03 3.69
CA TYR A 249 -20.71 40.66 4.99
C TYR A 249 -20.02 39.70 5.96
N ASP A 250 -19.10 40.20 6.77
CA ASP A 250 -18.40 39.44 7.81
C ASP A 250 -18.45 40.24 9.12
N PHE A 251 -19.03 39.63 10.14
CA PHE A 251 -19.08 40.18 11.49
C PHE A 251 -18.28 39.28 12.39
N ALA A 252 -17.41 39.84 13.21
CA ALA A 252 -16.73 39.07 14.24
C ALA A 252 -16.54 39.88 15.50
N GLY A 253 -16.49 39.19 16.62
CA GLY A 253 -16.22 39.83 17.90
C GLY A 253 -15.64 38.84 18.88
N TYR A 254 -14.89 39.40 19.82
CA TYR A 254 -14.35 38.68 20.95
C TYR A 254 -14.38 39.56 22.20
N VAL A 255 -14.78 38.97 23.32
CA VAL A 255 -14.62 39.51 24.67
C VAL A 255 -13.72 38.53 25.41
N ASN A 256 -12.50 38.95 25.73
CA ASN A 256 -11.64 38.28 26.71
C ASN A 256 -12.00 38.88 28.06
N GLY A 257 -12.61 38.10 28.95
CA GLY A 257 -13.07 38.58 30.25
C GLY A 257 -14.12 39.71 30.22
N LEU A 258 -15.35 39.38 30.62
CA LEU A 258 -16.47 40.30 30.79
C LEU A 258 -16.18 41.43 31.79
N SER A 259 -15.41 41.14 32.85
CA SER A 259 -15.24 42.05 33.99
C SER A 259 -14.23 43.18 33.75
N SER A 260 -13.05 42.89 33.20
CA SER A 260 -11.97 43.87 33.00
C SER A 260 -11.14 43.67 31.74
N GLY A 261 -11.51 42.76 30.84
CA GLY A 261 -10.63 42.39 29.74
C GLY A 261 -10.92 43.06 28.39
N TYR A 262 -10.20 42.61 27.36
CA TYR A 262 -10.16 43.20 26.03
C TYR A 262 -11.41 42.84 25.22
N ARG A 263 -12.06 43.85 24.64
CA ARG A 263 -13.23 43.69 23.76
C ARG A 263 -12.89 44.13 22.35
N PHE A 264 -13.32 43.35 21.38
CA PHE A 264 -13.08 43.62 19.96
C PHE A 264 -14.32 43.32 19.13
N GLY A 265 -14.56 44.16 18.12
CA GLY A 265 -15.58 43.95 17.11
C GLY A 265 -15.07 44.37 15.73
N SER A 266 -15.38 43.57 14.71
CA SER A 266 -15.08 43.82 13.31
C SER A 266 -16.33 43.64 12.47
N PHE A 267 -16.56 44.56 11.56
CA PHE A 267 -17.56 44.49 10.51
C PHE A 267 -16.87 44.73 9.17
N SER A 268 -17.10 43.84 8.21
CA SER A 268 -16.64 44.00 6.84
C SER A 268 -17.81 43.81 5.88
N ALA A 269 -17.89 44.65 4.86
CA ALA A 269 -18.83 44.54 3.75
C ALA A 269 -18.07 44.73 2.44
N SER A 270 -18.23 43.81 1.49
CA SER A 270 -17.63 43.92 0.16
C SER A 270 -18.59 43.46 -0.93
N GLY A 271 -18.47 44.06 -2.10
CA GLY A 271 -19.24 43.69 -3.29
C GLY A 271 -19.25 44.78 -4.36
N PRO A 272 -19.75 44.44 -5.56
CA PRO A 272 -19.84 45.38 -6.67
C PRO A 272 -20.99 46.37 -6.47
N LEU A 273 -20.74 47.67 -6.69
CA LEU A 273 -21.80 48.66 -6.92
C LEU A 273 -22.36 48.55 -8.35
N PHE A 274 -21.49 48.21 -9.32
CA PHE A 274 -21.82 47.85 -10.69
C PHE A 274 -20.73 46.95 -11.28
N LYS A 275 -20.96 46.34 -12.46
CA LYS A 275 -20.16 45.25 -13.08
C LYS A 275 -18.64 45.46 -13.19
N SER A 276 -18.17 46.68 -12.99
CA SER A 276 -16.77 47.11 -13.14
C SER A 276 -16.28 47.92 -11.93
N PHE A 277 -17.05 47.99 -10.84
CA PHE A 277 -16.73 48.82 -9.68
C PHE A 277 -17.03 48.08 -8.39
N ASP A 278 -15.97 47.50 -7.82
CA ASP A 278 -15.99 46.79 -6.56
C ASP A 278 -15.71 47.74 -5.41
N THR A 279 -16.36 47.50 -4.28
CA THR A 279 -16.17 48.29 -3.06
C THR A 279 -16.02 47.38 -1.86
N ALA A 280 -15.23 47.83 -0.89
CA ALA A 280 -15.16 47.21 0.41
C ALA A 280 -15.12 48.27 1.51
N LEU A 281 -15.69 47.93 2.66
CA LEU A 281 -15.63 48.72 3.89
C LEU A 281 -15.37 47.75 5.03
N THR A 282 -14.38 48.06 5.86
CA THR A 282 -14.10 47.37 7.12
C THR A 282 -14.09 48.40 8.24
N ALA A 283 -14.85 48.14 9.30
CA ALA A 283 -14.89 48.94 10.52
C ALA A 283 -14.56 48.04 11.72
N GLN A 284 -13.63 48.48 12.55
CA GLN A 284 -13.11 47.75 13.69
C GLN A 284 -13.14 48.64 14.92
N LEU A 285 -13.46 48.05 16.06
CA LEU A 285 -13.55 48.70 17.36
C LEU A 285 -12.85 47.83 18.39
N ASN A 286 -12.09 48.46 19.27
CA ASN A 286 -11.54 47.79 20.45
C ASN A 286 -11.81 48.60 21.72
N SER A 287 -11.90 47.93 22.86
CA SER A 287 -11.98 48.55 24.18
C SER A 287 -11.08 47.78 25.15
N ASN A 288 -10.25 48.50 25.89
CA ASN A 288 -9.37 47.99 26.94
C ASN A 288 -9.31 48.98 28.13
N GLU A 289 -8.42 48.75 29.09
CA GLU A 289 -8.22 49.67 30.23
C GLU A 289 -7.79 51.08 29.80
N ASP A 290 -7.08 51.20 28.68
CA ASP A 290 -6.58 52.48 28.14
C ASP A 290 -7.64 53.28 27.36
N GLY A 291 -8.82 52.70 27.09
CA GLY A 291 -9.96 53.36 26.46
C GLY A 291 -10.54 52.61 25.25
N VAL A 292 -11.19 53.37 24.35
CA VAL A 292 -11.82 52.87 23.13
C VAL A 292 -11.03 53.31 21.91
N GLY A 293 -10.70 52.35 21.05
CA GLY A 293 -10.06 52.55 19.77
C GLY A 293 -10.96 52.18 18.60
N PHE A 294 -10.71 52.78 17.44
CA PHE A 294 -11.43 52.41 16.21
C PHE A 294 -10.54 52.52 14.98
N ARG A 295 -10.84 51.69 13.98
CA ARG A 295 -10.22 51.72 12.66
C ARG A 295 -11.28 51.48 11.59
N THR A 296 -11.28 52.31 10.56
CA THR A 296 -12.13 52.14 9.38
C THR A 296 -11.26 52.15 8.14
N VAL A 297 -11.47 51.19 7.24
CA VAL A 297 -10.80 51.08 5.94
C VAL A 297 -11.89 50.96 4.88
N ALA A 298 -11.88 51.86 3.90
CA ALA A 298 -12.77 51.81 2.74
C ALA A 298 -11.92 51.71 1.48
N SER A 299 -12.25 50.77 0.60
CA SER A 299 -11.60 50.64 -0.70
C SER A 299 -12.60 50.58 -1.83
N ALA A 300 -12.19 51.05 -3.00
CA ALA A 300 -12.96 51.02 -4.24
C ALA A 300 -12.03 50.69 -5.41
N GLN A 301 -12.44 49.76 -6.25
CA GLN A 301 -11.69 49.31 -7.41
C GLN A 301 -12.54 49.46 -8.67
N LEU A 302 -12.03 50.18 -9.68
CA LEU A 302 -12.64 50.34 -11.00
C LEU A 302 -11.85 49.52 -12.03
N ASP A 303 -12.51 48.65 -12.77
CA ASP A 303 -11.93 47.90 -13.90
C ASP A 303 -12.75 48.11 -15.18
N ILE A 304 -12.22 48.93 -16.09
CA ILE A 304 -12.79 49.19 -17.42
C ILE A 304 -11.74 48.95 -18.51
N ASP A 305 -12.19 48.76 -19.75
CA ASP A 305 -11.33 48.43 -20.91
C ASP A 305 -10.13 49.38 -21.11
N LEU A 306 -10.25 50.63 -20.68
CA LEU A 306 -9.23 51.68 -20.86
C LEU A 306 -8.31 51.86 -19.65
N LEU A 307 -8.71 51.43 -18.45
CA LEU A 307 -8.09 51.82 -17.18
C LEU A 307 -8.47 50.86 -16.05
N THR A 308 -7.52 50.52 -15.18
CA THR A 308 -7.81 50.06 -13.82
C THR A 308 -7.45 51.14 -12.81
N ALA A 309 -8.29 51.36 -11.80
CA ALA A 309 -8.01 52.30 -10.73
C ALA A 309 -8.41 51.71 -9.37
N GLU A 310 -7.68 52.06 -8.33
CA GLU A 310 -7.93 51.64 -6.95
C GLU A 310 -7.81 52.85 -6.03
N LEU A 311 -8.70 52.95 -5.06
CA LEU A 311 -8.69 53.96 -4.02
C LEU A 311 -8.87 53.23 -2.69
N GLU A 312 -7.95 53.43 -1.76
CA GLU A 312 -8.09 53.01 -0.37
C GLU A 312 -8.04 54.24 0.53
N VAL A 313 -8.87 54.26 1.56
CA VAL A 313 -8.86 55.29 2.59
C VAL A 313 -8.96 54.59 3.93
N TYR A 314 -8.05 54.90 4.84
CA TYR A 314 -8.14 54.44 6.21
C TYR A 314 -8.13 55.60 7.20
N PHE A 315 -8.82 55.38 8.31
CA PHE A 315 -8.80 56.26 9.46
C PHE A 315 -8.73 55.37 10.69
N GLU A 316 -7.85 55.69 11.62
CA GLU A 316 -7.73 54.98 12.89
C GLU A 316 -7.44 55.95 14.04
N ARG A 317 -7.92 55.61 15.22
CA ARG A 317 -7.68 56.41 16.43
C ARG A 317 -7.64 55.51 17.63
N ASN A 318 -6.54 55.58 18.37
CA ASN A 318 -6.24 54.81 19.57
C ASN A 318 -6.52 53.30 19.38
N PHE A 319 -6.34 52.79 18.16
CA PHE A 319 -6.70 51.43 17.81
C PHE A 319 -5.60 50.45 18.23
N THR A 320 -6.01 49.34 18.83
CA THR A 320 -5.09 48.27 19.24
C THR A 320 -5.57 46.97 18.62
N LYS A 321 -4.75 46.39 17.74
CA LYS A 321 -5.07 45.12 17.06
C LYS A 321 -5.12 43.96 18.09
N PRO A 322 -6.02 42.96 17.92
CA PRO A 322 -6.04 41.78 18.77
C PRO A 322 -4.66 41.11 18.87
N GLY A 323 -4.22 40.81 20.11
CA GLY A 323 -2.92 40.19 20.38
C GLY A 323 -1.71 41.12 20.24
N SER A 324 -1.90 42.43 20.07
CA SER A 324 -0.83 43.44 20.02
C SER A 324 -0.93 44.43 21.17
N SER A 325 0.20 44.93 21.67
CA SER A 325 0.27 46.04 22.62
C SER A 325 0.48 47.41 21.95
N ASN A 326 0.61 47.46 20.62
CA ASN A 326 0.86 48.69 19.89
C ASN A 326 -0.45 49.43 19.58
N VAL A 327 -0.55 50.67 20.06
CA VAL A 327 -1.64 51.60 19.76
C VAL A 327 -1.33 52.40 18.49
N SER A 328 -2.28 52.50 17.57
CA SER A 328 -2.19 53.25 16.32
C SER A 328 -3.26 54.35 16.20
N SER A 329 -2.87 55.51 15.67
CA SER A 329 -3.74 56.67 15.42
C SER A 329 -3.25 57.42 14.19
N GLY A 330 -4.16 57.66 13.24
CA GLY A 330 -3.80 58.25 11.96
C GLY A 330 -4.90 58.25 10.91
N PHE A 331 -4.58 58.78 9.75
CA PHE A 331 -5.43 58.76 8.55
C PHE A 331 -4.54 58.52 7.34
N GLY A 332 -5.03 57.78 6.37
CA GLY A 332 -4.40 57.75 5.06
C GLY A 332 -5.37 57.56 3.91
N LEU A 333 -4.89 57.90 2.73
CA LEU A 333 -5.56 57.75 1.46
C LEU A 333 -4.50 57.28 0.47
N ASP A 334 -4.78 56.19 -0.25
CA ASP A 334 -3.94 55.65 -1.30
C ASP A 334 -4.76 55.55 -2.59
N PHE A 335 -4.18 55.97 -3.70
CA PHE A 335 -4.81 56.02 -5.00
C PHE A 335 -3.87 55.45 -6.05
N GLU A 336 -4.33 54.45 -6.77
CA GLU A 336 -3.64 53.82 -7.90
C GLU A 336 -4.44 54.01 -9.19
N LEU A 337 -3.78 54.38 -10.27
CA LEU A 337 -4.37 54.57 -11.60
C LEU A 337 -3.45 53.98 -12.66
N ASN A 338 -3.92 52.99 -13.41
CA ASN A 338 -3.13 52.23 -14.40
C ASN A 338 -3.81 52.20 -15.78
N PRO A 339 -3.58 53.19 -16.66
CA PRO A 339 -4.16 53.27 -18.00
C PRO A 339 -3.59 52.19 -18.92
N ARG A 340 -4.48 51.39 -19.52
CA ARG A 340 -4.10 50.24 -20.35
C ARG A 340 -3.44 50.63 -21.67
N ILE A 341 -3.66 51.86 -22.17
CA ILE A 341 -3.11 52.35 -23.45
C ILE A 341 -1.65 52.83 -23.31
N LEU A 342 -1.34 53.55 -22.23
CA LEU A 342 -0.03 54.17 -22.04
C LEU A 342 0.91 53.28 -21.22
N GLY A 343 0.36 52.31 -20.47
CA GLY A 343 1.09 51.40 -19.60
C GLY A 343 1.95 52.14 -18.56
N ILE A 344 1.49 53.29 -18.08
CA ILE A 344 2.13 54.10 -17.02
C ILE A 344 1.23 53.96 -15.78
N LYS A 345 1.71 53.34 -14.72
CA LYS A 345 0.97 53.25 -13.45
C LYS A 345 1.26 54.49 -12.62
N MET A 346 0.23 55.12 -12.08
CA MET A 346 0.31 56.31 -11.24
C MET A 346 -0.15 55.92 -9.85
N LEU A 347 0.65 56.24 -8.84
CA LEU A 347 0.35 56.04 -7.43
C LEU A 347 0.36 57.40 -6.74
N SER A 348 -0.56 57.63 -5.83
CA SER A 348 -0.52 58.79 -4.96
C SER A 348 -1.12 58.40 -3.62
N GLY A 349 -0.56 58.90 -2.53
CA GLY A 349 -1.16 58.68 -1.23
C GLY A 349 -0.77 59.72 -0.21
N TYR A 350 -1.63 59.92 0.78
CA TYR A 350 -1.33 60.71 1.96
C TYR A 350 -1.46 59.82 3.18
N SER A 351 -0.55 59.91 4.13
CA SER A 351 -0.67 59.25 5.44
C SER A 351 -0.28 60.22 6.54
N TYR A 352 -0.97 60.16 7.67
CA TYR A 352 -0.69 60.95 8.87
C TYR A 352 -0.69 60.04 10.09
N SER A 353 0.34 60.14 10.91
CA SER A 353 0.47 59.43 12.19
C SER A 353 0.47 60.44 13.33
N GLU A 354 -0.50 60.32 14.24
CA GLU A 354 -0.58 61.18 15.44
C GLU A 354 0.61 60.95 16.37
N LYS A 355 1.06 59.69 16.54
CA LYS A 355 2.14 59.33 17.46
C LYS A 355 3.48 60.00 17.11
N THR A 356 3.74 60.19 15.82
CA THR A 356 4.99 60.79 15.31
C THR A 356 4.78 62.23 14.85
N GLU A 357 3.57 62.77 14.96
CA GLU A 357 3.14 64.07 14.42
C GLU A 357 3.62 64.28 12.97
N GLN A 358 3.53 63.22 12.15
CA GLN A 358 4.11 63.20 10.81
C GLN A 358 3.04 62.92 9.76
N GLY A 359 2.90 63.83 8.80
CA GLY A 359 2.16 63.64 7.56
C GLY A 359 3.11 63.35 6.39
N THR A 360 2.73 62.46 5.47
CA THR A 360 3.51 62.08 4.31
C THR A 360 2.59 62.06 3.09
N LEU A 361 2.78 62.96 2.14
CA LEU A 361 2.12 62.95 0.83
C LEU A 361 3.08 62.39 -0.21
N THR A 362 2.64 61.44 -1.02
CA THR A 362 3.44 60.75 -2.03
C THR A 362 2.75 60.82 -3.38
N PHE A 363 3.51 61.02 -4.44
CA PHE A 363 3.13 60.83 -5.84
C PHE A 363 4.21 59.99 -6.50
N GLU A 364 3.85 58.93 -7.22
CA GLU A 364 4.79 58.03 -7.86
C GLU A 364 4.29 57.63 -9.26
N LEU A 365 5.14 57.79 -10.27
CA LEU A 365 4.87 57.39 -11.65
C LEU A 365 5.74 56.18 -11.99
N LEU A 366 5.12 55.05 -12.24
CA LEU A 366 5.74 53.78 -12.60
C LEU A 366 5.59 53.50 -14.09
N LYS A 367 6.68 53.13 -14.75
CA LYS A 367 6.66 52.65 -16.13
C LYS A 367 7.67 51.53 -16.30
N ASP A 368 7.17 50.38 -16.74
CA ASP A 368 8.02 49.25 -17.07
C ASP A 368 8.35 49.27 -18.57
N PHE A 369 9.62 49.01 -18.88
CA PHE A 369 10.12 48.84 -20.22
C PHE A 369 10.73 47.46 -20.36
N THR A 370 10.37 46.74 -21.43
CA THR A 370 11.03 45.49 -21.81
C THR A 370 11.82 45.73 -23.09
N ILE A 371 13.14 45.60 -23.03
CA ILE A 371 14.04 45.73 -24.19
C ILE A 371 14.82 44.42 -24.33
N GLY A 372 14.38 43.54 -25.23
CA GLY A 372 14.95 42.20 -25.35
C GLY A 372 14.72 41.37 -24.08
N SER A 373 15.80 40.95 -23.42
CA SER A 373 15.79 40.19 -22.15
C SER A 373 15.98 41.06 -20.90
N ILE A 374 15.96 42.39 -21.05
CA ILE A 374 16.05 43.35 -19.94
C ILE A 374 14.65 43.83 -19.59
N LEU A 375 14.24 43.65 -18.34
CA LEU A 375 13.12 44.34 -17.73
C LEU A 375 13.67 45.56 -16.99
N LEU A 376 13.14 46.74 -17.27
CA LEU A 376 13.52 47.97 -16.59
C LEU A 376 12.26 48.59 -15.99
N GLU A 377 12.10 48.48 -14.68
CA GLU A 377 11.05 49.21 -13.97
C GLU A 377 11.59 50.62 -13.69
N THR A 378 10.82 51.65 -14.02
CA THR A 378 11.19 53.04 -13.75
C THR A 378 10.15 53.66 -12.86
N SER A 379 10.60 54.41 -11.86
CA SER A 379 9.76 55.14 -10.92
C SER A 379 10.21 56.59 -10.82
N LEU A 380 9.28 57.53 -10.86
CA LEU A 380 9.49 58.89 -10.42
C LEU A 380 8.58 59.15 -9.23
N LYS A 381 9.18 59.23 -8.03
CA LYS A 381 8.49 59.41 -6.77
C LYS A 381 8.79 60.77 -6.17
N GLU A 382 7.78 61.50 -5.76
CA GLU A 382 7.89 62.70 -4.93
C GLU A 382 7.16 62.45 -3.61
N THR A 383 7.79 62.79 -2.50
CA THR A 383 7.31 62.60 -1.13
C THR A 383 7.47 63.88 -0.35
N LEU A 384 6.38 64.47 0.11
CA LEU A 384 6.36 65.62 1.01
C LEU A 384 6.08 65.12 2.42
N ILE A 385 7.05 65.29 3.32
CA ILE A 385 6.94 64.92 4.73
C ILE A 385 6.75 66.18 5.55
N HIS A 386 5.67 66.27 6.31
CA HIS A 386 5.44 67.34 7.26
C HIS A 386 5.61 66.81 8.68
N ARG A 387 6.54 67.37 9.47
CA ARG A 387 6.78 66.95 10.86
C ARG A 387 7.06 68.19 11.72
N GLY A 388 6.32 68.37 12.82
CA GLY A 388 6.61 69.40 13.83
C GLY A 388 6.68 70.86 13.32
N GLY A 389 5.97 71.19 12.23
CA GLY A 389 6.01 72.53 11.61
C GLY A 389 7.05 72.69 10.49
N GLU A 390 7.93 71.72 10.28
CA GLU A 390 8.88 71.70 9.17
C GLU A 390 8.29 70.91 7.99
N LEU A 391 8.58 71.35 6.76
CA LEU A 391 8.19 70.67 5.53
C LEU A 391 9.46 70.14 4.88
N GLU A 392 9.57 68.82 4.81
CA GLU A 392 10.58 68.15 4.03
C GLU A 392 10.02 67.72 2.67
N ASN A 393 10.77 67.93 1.59
CA ASN A 393 10.44 67.45 0.25
C ASN A 393 11.51 66.48 -0.20
N GLU A 394 11.10 65.28 -0.61
CA GLU A 394 11.95 64.25 -1.18
C GLU A 394 11.46 63.88 -2.58
N MET A 395 12.23 64.21 -3.61
CA MET A 395 11.99 63.76 -4.97
C MET A 395 13.02 62.70 -5.32
N MET A 396 12.61 61.51 -5.72
CA MET A 396 13.46 60.38 -6.08
C MET A 396 13.02 59.77 -7.42
N VAL A 397 13.92 59.78 -8.39
CA VAL A 397 13.81 58.96 -9.61
C VAL A 397 14.50 57.63 -9.31
N SER A 398 13.83 56.50 -9.47
CA SER A 398 14.47 55.19 -9.39
C SER A 398 14.33 54.34 -10.65
N LEU A 399 15.32 53.51 -10.90
CA LEU A 399 15.43 52.59 -12.03
C LEU A 399 15.78 51.22 -11.47
N LYS A 400 14.95 50.21 -11.74
CA LYS A 400 15.19 48.82 -11.32
C LYS A 400 15.43 47.92 -12.53
N PRO A 401 16.65 47.92 -13.11
CA PRO A 401 16.98 46.99 -14.18
C PRO A 401 17.08 45.56 -13.65
N THR A 402 16.32 44.65 -14.23
CA THR A 402 16.47 43.20 -14.07
C THR A 402 16.83 42.57 -15.40
N PHE A 403 17.97 41.89 -15.43
CA PHE A 403 18.39 41.05 -16.55
C PHE A 403 18.46 39.62 -16.07
N SER A 404 17.81 38.70 -16.80
CA SER A 404 17.89 37.27 -16.51
C SER A 404 18.22 36.49 -17.78
N SER A 405 19.26 35.68 -17.69
CA SER A 405 19.69 34.68 -18.68
C SER A 405 19.88 33.34 -17.96
N LYS A 406 20.21 32.27 -18.70
CA LYS A 406 20.43 30.92 -18.16
C LYS A 406 21.44 30.91 -17.00
N ASP A 407 22.54 31.64 -17.16
CA ASP A 407 23.70 31.59 -16.25
C ASP A 407 23.98 32.94 -15.57
N LEU A 408 23.11 33.95 -15.75
CA LEU A 408 23.34 35.30 -15.23
C LEU A 408 22.02 35.97 -14.88
N LYS A 409 21.88 36.37 -13.62
CA LYS A 409 20.79 37.21 -13.13
C LYS A 409 21.38 38.47 -12.50
N ILE A 410 21.15 39.62 -13.11
CA ILE A 410 21.55 40.92 -12.56
C ILE A 410 20.28 41.66 -12.15
N ARG A 411 20.25 42.17 -10.93
CA ARG A 411 19.18 43.00 -10.38
C ARG A 411 19.83 44.30 -9.92
N GLY A 412 19.36 45.44 -10.41
CA GLY A 412 19.78 46.74 -9.93
C GLY A 412 18.60 47.54 -9.41
N GLU A 413 18.87 48.50 -8.55
CA GLU A 413 17.99 49.59 -8.16
C GLU A 413 18.88 50.83 -8.04
N ILE A 414 18.70 51.81 -8.91
CA ILE A 414 19.41 53.09 -8.87
C ILE A 414 18.38 54.14 -8.53
N GLY A 415 18.55 54.86 -7.42
CA GLY A 415 17.73 55.99 -7.01
C GLY A 415 18.57 57.27 -7.02
N VAL A 416 18.10 58.32 -7.68
CA VAL A 416 18.71 59.66 -7.61
C VAL A 416 17.63 60.66 -7.25
N GLY A 417 17.92 61.52 -6.29
CA GLY A 417 16.91 62.43 -5.80
C GLY A 417 17.46 63.64 -5.07
N LEU A 418 16.53 64.43 -4.56
CA LEU A 418 16.76 65.55 -3.68
C LEU A 418 15.90 65.36 -2.44
N ARG A 419 16.44 65.55 -1.25
CA ARG A 419 15.69 65.71 0.01
C ARG A 419 16.00 67.11 0.56
N ASN A 420 15.02 68.00 0.63
CA ASN A 420 15.18 69.39 1.06
C ASN A 420 16.22 70.17 0.24
N LEU A 421 16.27 69.91 -1.07
CA LEU A 421 17.30 70.40 -2.00
C LEU A 421 18.70 69.78 -1.78
N ASP A 422 18.90 68.94 -0.77
CA ASP A 422 20.13 68.17 -0.61
C ASP A 422 20.10 66.92 -1.49
N PRO A 423 21.17 66.61 -2.25
CA PRO A 423 21.22 65.40 -3.06
C PRO A 423 21.15 64.13 -2.20
N ILE A 424 20.26 63.22 -2.59
CA ILE A 424 20.20 61.85 -2.10
C ILE A 424 20.45 60.88 -3.26
N PHE A 425 21.15 59.79 -2.97
CA PHE A 425 21.46 58.77 -3.95
C PHE A 425 21.37 57.40 -3.32
N GLY A 426 20.66 56.48 -3.96
CA GLY A 426 20.55 55.08 -3.59
C GLY A 426 21.03 54.19 -4.72
N LEU A 427 21.71 53.12 -4.40
CA LEU A 427 22.14 52.11 -5.36
C LEU A 427 22.10 50.75 -4.68
N LYS A 428 21.27 49.84 -5.16
CA LYS A 428 21.40 48.40 -4.87
C LYS A 428 21.76 47.68 -6.15
N LEU A 429 22.77 46.84 -6.12
CA LEU A 429 23.18 46.00 -7.24
C LEU A 429 23.37 44.59 -6.72
N GLY A 430 22.47 43.71 -7.10
CA GLY A 430 22.57 42.27 -6.93
C GLY A 430 23.01 41.62 -8.23
N ALA A 431 23.95 40.68 -8.18
CA ALA A 431 24.25 39.82 -9.31
C ALA A 431 24.36 38.39 -8.82
N ASP A 432 23.78 37.45 -9.56
CA ASP A 432 23.95 36.01 -9.41
C ASP A 432 24.48 35.46 -10.74
N ILE A 433 25.63 34.82 -10.72
CA ILE A 433 26.35 34.33 -11.89
C ILE A 433 26.59 32.83 -11.71
N GLY A 434 25.98 32.02 -12.56
CA GLY A 434 26.30 30.61 -12.73
C GLY A 434 27.58 30.47 -13.54
N LEU A 435 28.72 30.30 -12.89
CA LEU A 435 30.00 30.05 -13.57
C LEU A 435 30.06 28.63 -14.17
N SER A 436 29.25 27.71 -13.64
CA SER A 436 28.97 26.37 -14.19
C SER A 436 27.70 25.79 -13.55
N GLU A 437 27.29 24.58 -13.94
CA GLU A 437 26.15 23.85 -13.32
C GLU A 437 26.29 23.66 -11.79
N THR A 438 27.50 23.82 -11.27
CA THR A 438 27.87 23.54 -9.89
C THR A 438 28.42 24.73 -9.12
N LEU A 439 28.74 25.86 -9.78
CA LEU A 439 29.34 27.02 -9.12
C LEU A 439 28.53 28.28 -9.42
N PHE A 440 28.02 28.89 -8.36
CA PHE A 440 27.29 30.14 -8.39
C PHE A 440 28.06 31.15 -7.56
N VAL A 441 28.28 32.33 -8.11
CA VAL A 441 28.82 33.46 -7.37
C VAL A 441 27.86 34.60 -7.48
N GLY A 442 27.74 35.38 -6.43
CA GLY A 442 26.89 36.53 -6.47
C GLY A 442 27.23 37.52 -5.39
N GLY A 443 26.36 38.50 -5.25
CA GLY A 443 26.51 39.47 -4.18
C GLY A 443 25.61 40.66 -4.36
N ASP A 444 25.31 41.28 -3.23
CA ASP A 444 24.51 42.49 -3.16
C ASP A 444 25.38 43.65 -2.70
N MET A 445 25.52 44.68 -3.53
CA MET A 445 26.07 45.97 -3.11
C MET A 445 24.92 46.92 -2.81
N GLY A 446 24.95 47.58 -1.67
CA GLY A 446 24.02 48.66 -1.31
C GLY A 446 24.79 49.93 -0.98
N PHE A 447 24.46 51.05 -1.60
CA PHE A 447 25.00 52.36 -1.28
C PHE A 447 23.86 53.37 -1.15
N ASN A 448 23.80 54.05 -0.02
CA ASN A 448 22.87 55.12 0.25
C ASN A 448 23.67 56.36 0.69
N TYR A 449 23.46 57.48 0.02
CA TYR A 449 24.06 58.77 0.30
C TYR A 449 22.98 59.81 0.58
N SER A 450 23.19 60.61 1.61
CA SER A 450 22.37 61.77 1.96
C SER A 450 23.28 62.80 2.65
N VAL A 451 23.16 64.08 2.29
CA VAL A 451 23.99 65.16 2.87
C VAL A 451 23.72 65.34 4.37
N SER A 452 22.47 65.15 4.80
CA SER A 452 22.01 65.29 6.19
C SER A 452 21.90 63.96 6.95
N GLY A 453 22.03 62.81 6.25
CA GLY A 453 21.87 61.46 6.80
C GLY A 453 23.18 60.69 6.99
N LYS A 454 23.08 59.46 7.50
CA LYS A 454 24.20 58.52 7.53
C LYS A 454 24.39 57.94 6.12
N THR A 455 25.55 58.17 5.52
CA THR A 455 25.96 57.42 4.34
C THR A 455 26.15 55.97 4.73
N GLU A 456 25.52 55.06 4.00
CA GLU A 456 25.65 53.62 4.20
C GLU A 456 26.22 53.02 2.92
N LEU A 457 27.25 52.21 3.07
CA LEU A 457 27.81 51.44 1.98
C LEU A 457 27.97 50.04 2.52
N SER A 458 27.35 49.07 1.86
CA SER A 458 27.42 47.67 2.22
C SER A 458 27.63 46.83 0.98
N PHE A 459 28.26 45.69 1.17
CA PHE A 459 28.55 44.73 0.13
C PHE A 459 28.49 43.33 0.73
N THR A 460 27.64 42.48 0.17
CA THR A 460 27.39 41.13 0.66
C THR A 460 27.67 40.11 -0.44
N PRO A 461 28.94 39.87 -0.83
CA PRO A 461 29.25 38.85 -1.82
C PRO A 461 29.01 37.46 -1.24
N TYR A 462 28.58 36.55 -2.09
CA TYR A 462 28.52 35.14 -1.77
C TYR A 462 29.06 34.26 -2.89
N ALA A 463 29.54 33.09 -2.52
CA ALA A 463 29.87 32.03 -3.44
C ALA A 463 29.22 30.75 -2.95
N LEU A 464 28.50 30.06 -3.82
CA LEU A 464 27.86 28.78 -3.58
C LEU A 464 28.43 27.75 -4.57
N LYS A 465 29.13 26.75 -4.06
CA LYS A 465 29.60 25.60 -4.84
C LYS A 465 28.79 24.37 -4.45
N LYS A 466 27.99 23.85 -5.38
CA LYS A 466 27.37 22.53 -5.30
C LYS A 466 28.35 21.47 -5.79
N LEU A 467 28.43 20.33 -5.13
CA LEU A 467 29.32 19.20 -5.42
C LEU A 467 28.51 17.91 -5.31
N GLY A 468 27.47 17.79 -6.16
CA GLY A 468 26.50 16.70 -6.06
C GLY A 468 25.68 16.80 -4.77
N LYS A 469 25.96 15.88 -3.83
CA LYS A 469 25.35 15.85 -2.49
C LYS A 469 25.89 16.91 -1.53
N ALA A 470 27.06 17.50 -1.79
CA ALA A 470 27.63 18.54 -0.94
C ALA A 470 27.33 19.96 -1.46
N SER A 471 27.30 20.94 -0.56
CA SER A 471 27.25 22.36 -0.88
C SER A 471 28.17 23.15 0.04
N LEU A 472 28.92 24.08 -0.52
CA LEU A 472 29.73 25.05 0.22
C LEU A 472 29.18 26.43 -0.07
N ILE A 473 28.84 27.19 0.96
CA ILE A 473 28.47 28.59 0.87
C ILE A 473 29.46 29.44 1.65
N ALA A 474 29.96 30.50 1.03
CA ALA A 474 30.69 31.55 1.71
C ALA A 474 29.95 32.85 1.45
N ARG A 475 29.58 33.57 2.50
CA ARG A 475 28.92 34.87 2.43
C ARG A 475 29.72 35.83 3.30
N GLU A 476 30.21 36.91 2.70
CA GLU A 476 30.82 38.00 3.45
C GLU A 476 29.81 39.13 3.53
N LYS A 477 29.63 39.77 4.69
CA LYS A 477 28.79 40.95 4.87
C LYS A 477 29.69 42.09 5.31
N VAL A 478 30.05 42.95 4.36
CA VAL A 478 30.87 44.13 4.59
C VAL A 478 29.95 45.34 4.73
N LYS A 479 29.85 45.92 5.91
CA LYS A 479 29.30 47.28 6.08
C LYS A 479 30.47 48.25 6.12
N ILE A 480 30.68 49.05 5.09
CA ILE A 480 31.79 50.01 4.95
C ILE A 480 31.50 51.32 5.68
N LEU A 481 30.27 51.83 5.55
CA LEU A 481 29.80 53.05 6.22
C LEU A 481 28.51 52.76 7.00
N PRO A 482 28.25 53.41 8.15
CA PRO A 482 29.04 54.50 8.75
C PRO A 482 30.30 54.04 9.48
N LYS A 483 30.39 52.76 9.84
CA LYS A 483 31.57 52.13 10.45
C LYS A 483 31.85 50.83 9.73
N LEU A 484 33.13 50.57 9.47
CA LEU A 484 33.58 49.32 8.88
C LEU A 484 33.28 48.16 9.84
N GLN A 485 32.41 47.24 9.42
CA GLN A 485 32.07 45.99 10.09
C GLN A 485 32.06 44.86 9.07
N PHE A 486 32.55 43.70 9.49
CA PHE A 486 32.62 42.50 8.68
C PHE A 486 31.86 41.39 9.42
N SER A 487 31.09 40.61 8.68
CA SER A 487 30.54 39.36 9.18
C SER A 487 30.62 38.31 8.08
N THR A 488 31.42 37.27 8.29
CA THR A 488 31.58 36.16 7.35
C THR A 488 30.72 34.99 7.83
N ILE A 489 29.93 34.40 6.95
CA ILE A 489 29.24 33.13 7.17
C ILE A 489 29.82 32.11 6.21
N LEU A 490 30.36 31.03 6.74
CA LEU A 490 30.84 29.88 5.98
C LEU A 490 29.96 28.68 6.30
N GLY A 491 29.18 28.23 5.34
CA GLY A 491 28.30 27.07 5.47
C GLY A 491 28.80 25.89 4.63
N PHE A 492 28.66 24.69 5.18
CA PHE A 492 28.83 23.43 4.47
C PHE A 492 27.60 22.56 4.73
N GLY A 493 26.98 22.09 3.66
CA GLY A 493 25.88 21.14 3.70
C GLY A 493 26.26 19.85 2.98
N PHE A 494 25.78 18.71 3.48
CA PHE A 494 25.96 17.42 2.82
C PHE A 494 24.68 16.60 2.95
N ALA A 495 23.99 16.37 1.83
CA ALA A 495 22.82 15.51 1.75
C ALA A 495 23.25 14.03 1.73
N LEU A 496 22.65 13.22 2.60
CA LEU A 496 22.78 11.77 2.63
C LEU A 496 21.49 11.15 2.06
N ASP A 497 21.50 9.86 1.76
CA ASP A 497 20.28 9.18 1.28
C ASP A 497 19.17 9.14 2.34
N THR A 498 19.56 9.16 3.62
CA THR A 498 18.67 9.04 4.77
C THR A 498 18.82 10.20 5.76
N GLY A 499 19.40 11.33 5.34
CA GLY A 499 19.71 12.42 6.27
C GLY A 499 20.48 13.59 5.67
N LYS A 500 21.01 14.46 6.52
CA LYS A 500 21.88 15.58 6.14
C LYS A 500 22.83 16.00 7.25
N ILE A 501 23.97 16.58 6.87
CA ILE A 501 24.93 17.25 7.74
C ILE A 501 24.97 18.72 7.34
N ASP A 502 24.86 19.61 8.31
CA ASP A 502 24.99 21.05 8.17
C ASP A 502 26.09 21.55 9.12
N LEU A 503 26.99 22.38 8.63
CA LEU A 503 28.02 23.06 9.41
C LEU A 503 27.99 24.54 9.05
N GLU A 504 27.99 25.41 10.03
CA GLU A 504 28.05 26.86 9.82
C GLU A 504 29.13 27.45 10.73
N ALA A 505 29.91 28.39 10.21
CA ALA A 505 30.76 29.26 10.99
C ALA A 505 30.42 30.71 10.70
N THR A 506 30.02 31.43 11.74
CA THR A 506 29.71 32.86 11.70
C THR A 506 30.83 33.62 12.39
N LEU A 507 31.63 34.36 11.61
CA LEU A 507 32.74 35.18 12.06
C LEU A 507 32.29 36.65 12.09
N SER A 508 32.13 37.22 13.27
CA SER A 508 31.75 38.62 13.48
C SER A 508 32.60 39.22 14.62
N ASP A 509 31.99 39.97 15.55
CA ASP A 509 32.65 40.39 16.80
C ASP A 509 33.03 39.18 17.68
N LYS A 510 32.25 38.10 17.59
CA LYS A 510 32.57 36.77 18.12
C LYS A 510 32.56 35.75 16.97
N VAL A 511 33.21 34.62 17.18
CA VAL A 511 33.15 33.47 16.27
C VAL A 511 32.15 32.47 16.83
N SER A 512 31.14 32.10 16.06
CA SER A 512 30.18 31.05 16.40
C SER A 512 30.27 29.92 15.39
N ILE A 513 30.29 28.67 15.85
CA ILE A 513 30.26 27.48 14.99
C ILE A 513 29.00 26.69 15.31
N GLY A 514 28.12 26.57 14.34
CA GLY A 514 26.94 25.72 14.36
C GLY A 514 27.20 24.39 13.63
N ALA A 515 26.61 23.32 14.12
CA ALA A 515 26.59 22.02 13.46
C ALA A 515 25.25 21.33 13.68
N GLY A 516 24.73 20.70 12.63
CA GLY A 516 23.51 19.91 12.65
C GLY A 516 23.73 18.59 11.90
N TYR A 517 23.20 17.51 12.44
CA TYR A 517 23.08 16.24 11.73
C TYR A 517 21.69 15.67 12.00
N SER A 518 20.94 15.41 10.94
CA SER A 518 19.64 14.75 11.04
C SER A 518 19.67 13.51 10.18
N ALA A 519 19.29 12.37 10.73
CA ALA A 519 19.13 11.13 10.00
C ALA A 519 17.83 10.43 10.40
N ALA A 520 17.08 10.00 9.39
CA ALA A 520 15.92 9.13 9.53
C ALA A 520 16.13 7.96 8.58
N PHE A 521 16.33 6.76 9.11
CA PHE A 521 16.50 5.57 8.31
C PHE A 521 15.63 4.44 8.85
N SER A 522 15.02 3.71 7.91
CA SER A 522 14.06 2.63 8.19
C SER A 522 14.56 1.31 7.62
N PRO A 523 15.54 0.65 8.25
CA PRO A 523 15.90 -0.72 7.92
C PRO A 523 14.70 -1.64 8.18
N ASP A 524 14.60 -2.77 7.48
CA ASP A 524 13.40 -3.62 7.35
C ASP A 524 12.49 -3.73 8.58
N ILE A 525 13.05 -3.81 9.80
CA ILE A 525 12.35 -4.06 11.06
C ILE A 525 12.33 -2.89 12.07
N VAL A 526 13.09 -1.80 11.87
CA VAL A 526 13.12 -0.66 12.83
C VAL A 526 13.16 0.69 12.11
N ASN A 527 12.58 1.71 12.72
CA ASN A 527 12.72 3.11 12.39
C ASN A 527 13.70 3.75 13.37
N VAL A 528 14.72 4.41 12.85
CA VAL A 528 15.69 5.16 13.66
C VAL A 528 15.66 6.62 13.27
N GLU A 529 15.43 7.48 14.25
CA GLU A 529 15.53 8.94 14.14
C GLU A 529 16.70 9.42 14.99
N LEU A 530 17.57 10.24 14.40
CA LEU A 530 18.71 10.84 15.08
C LEU A 530 18.79 12.31 14.72
N LEU A 531 18.81 13.17 15.73
CA LEU A 531 19.07 14.60 15.58
C LEU A 531 20.22 14.98 16.51
N LEU A 532 21.31 15.49 15.94
CA LEU A 532 22.42 16.09 16.66
C LEU A 532 22.44 17.57 16.28
N GLN A 533 22.43 18.46 17.25
CA GLN A 533 22.57 19.89 17.00
C GLN A 533 23.50 20.52 18.01
N GLY A 534 24.30 21.48 17.59
CA GLY A 534 25.06 22.29 18.50
C GLY A 534 25.52 23.61 17.92
N SER A 535 25.75 24.58 18.79
CA SER A 535 26.34 25.87 18.47
C SER A 535 27.32 26.25 19.58
N HIS A 536 28.53 26.68 19.19
CA HIS A 536 29.57 27.14 20.11
C HIS A 536 30.00 28.55 19.75
N THR A 537 29.90 29.47 20.69
CA THR A 537 30.38 30.85 20.56
C THR A 537 31.69 31.03 21.34
N PHE A 538 32.80 31.24 20.62
CA PHE A 538 34.10 31.47 21.23
C PHE A 538 34.12 32.81 21.97
N GLY A 539 34.48 32.78 23.26
CA GLY A 539 34.43 33.97 24.13
C GLY A 539 33.01 34.38 24.53
N GLY A 540 32.01 33.52 24.29
CA GLY A 540 30.63 33.69 24.69
C GLY A 540 30.31 33.26 26.13
N THR A 541 29.08 33.50 26.59
CA THR A 541 28.57 32.96 27.86
C THR A 541 28.12 31.51 27.70
N SER A 542 27.96 30.77 28.81
CA SER A 542 27.42 29.38 28.75
C SER A 542 26.03 29.32 28.13
N SER A 543 25.22 30.37 28.29
CA SER A 543 23.89 30.53 27.68
C SER A 543 23.91 30.79 26.17
N GLU A 544 25.06 31.14 25.59
CA GLU A 544 25.26 31.30 24.13
C GLU A 544 25.70 30.00 23.45
N ASN A 545 25.96 28.93 24.22
CA ASN A 545 26.32 27.62 23.71
C ASN A 545 25.16 26.64 23.86
N PHE A 546 25.02 25.74 22.89
CA PHE A 546 23.97 24.73 22.90
C PHE A 546 24.47 23.45 22.26
N TYR A 547 24.09 22.31 22.82
CA TYR A 547 24.44 21.00 22.30
C TYR A 547 23.37 20.01 22.73
N SER A 548 22.78 19.30 21.76
CA SER A 548 21.74 18.32 21.99
C SER A 548 21.92 17.09 21.11
N VAL A 549 21.44 15.96 21.61
CA VAL A 549 21.30 14.71 20.89
C VAL A 549 19.92 14.14 21.19
N HIS A 550 19.14 13.90 20.15
CA HIS A 550 17.92 13.10 20.19
C HIS A 550 18.17 11.80 19.43
N LEU A 551 17.82 10.67 20.03
CA LEU A 551 17.82 9.36 19.40
C LEU A 551 16.49 8.69 19.68
N ALA A 552 15.77 8.29 18.64
CA ALA A 552 14.60 7.43 18.76
C ALA A 552 14.81 6.17 17.91
N VAL A 553 14.42 5.03 18.47
CA VAL A 553 14.42 3.72 17.81
C VAL A 553 13.09 3.07 18.10
N GLU A 554 12.34 2.75 17.06
CA GLU A 554 11.04 2.10 17.17
C GLU A 554 11.02 0.91 16.21
N ASN A 555 10.49 -0.25 16.61
CA ASN A 555 10.31 -1.32 15.64
C ASN A 555 9.13 -1.02 14.71
N ARG A 556 9.20 -1.49 13.46
CA ARG A 556 8.08 -1.44 12.52
C ARG A 556 7.00 -2.41 12.99
N GLU A 557 5.72 -2.09 12.79
CA GLU A 557 4.58 -2.89 13.24
C GLU A 557 4.77 -4.38 12.88
N VAL A 558 5.16 -5.16 13.89
CA VAL A 558 4.99 -6.61 13.93
C VAL A 558 3.64 -6.80 14.61
N GLU A 559 2.74 -7.57 14.00
CA GLU A 559 1.31 -7.69 14.39
C GLU A 559 1.08 -7.71 15.91
N ASP A 560 1.98 -8.33 16.68
CA ASP A 560 1.83 -8.52 18.12
C ASP A 560 2.92 -7.89 19.00
N LEU A 561 3.89 -7.11 18.50
CA LEU A 561 4.97 -6.54 19.35
C LEU A 561 5.38 -5.11 18.94
N LYS A 562 5.38 -4.20 19.91
CA LYS A 562 5.89 -2.84 19.81
C LYS A 562 6.97 -2.58 20.85
N LEU A 563 8.13 -2.11 20.40
CA LEU A 563 9.31 -1.73 21.15
C LEU A 563 9.71 -0.32 20.74
N ARG A 564 9.86 0.57 21.71
CA ARG A 564 10.30 1.95 21.49
C ARG A 564 11.35 2.33 22.52
N PHE A 565 12.41 2.96 22.03
CA PHE A 565 13.42 3.61 22.82
C PHE A 565 13.58 5.04 22.33
N ASP A 566 13.44 6.02 23.23
CA ASP A 566 13.82 7.40 22.93
C ASP A 566 14.80 7.90 23.98
N ALA A 567 15.79 8.69 23.59
CA ALA A 567 16.67 9.38 24.50
C ALA A 567 16.98 10.80 24.02
N ASP A 568 16.98 11.72 24.97
CA ASP A 568 17.36 13.11 24.79
C ASP A 568 18.55 13.39 25.71
N LEU A 569 19.62 13.95 25.14
CA LEU A 569 20.83 14.37 25.85
C LEU A 569 21.08 15.84 25.57
N LYS A 570 21.46 16.59 26.60
CA LYS A 570 21.87 17.99 26.49
C LYS A 570 23.25 18.17 27.11
N LEU A 571 24.10 19.00 26.51
CA LEU A 571 25.39 19.36 27.08
C LEU A 571 25.36 20.81 27.58
N ASP A 572 25.34 20.94 28.91
CA ASP A 572 25.44 22.20 29.65
C ASP A 572 26.66 22.11 30.59
N GLY A 573 27.86 22.21 29.99
CA GLY A 573 29.14 21.93 30.65
C GLY A 573 29.48 20.44 30.83
N ARG A 574 28.48 19.56 30.98
CA ARG A 574 28.58 18.09 30.90
C ARG A 574 27.39 17.51 30.13
N PHE A 575 27.58 16.38 29.44
CA PHE A 575 26.48 15.66 28.81
C PHE A 575 25.59 15.07 29.90
N MET A 576 24.32 15.47 29.89
CA MET A 576 23.30 15.04 30.83
C MET A 576 22.16 14.42 30.04
N LEU A 577 21.71 13.24 30.48
CA LEU A 577 20.48 12.62 29.99
C LEU A 577 19.31 13.45 30.51
N THR A 578 18.57 14.09 29.61
CA THR A 578 17.38 14.88 29.94
C THR A 578 16.12 14.03 29.85
N ARG A 579 16.11 13.02 28.98
CA ARG A 579 15.03 12.04 28.89
C ARG A 579 15.55 10.69 28.42
N ALA A 580 15.01 9.61 28.97
CA ALA A 580 15.06 8.29 28.38
C ALA A 580 13.71 7.60 28.55
N LEU A 581 13.16 7.10 27.45
CA LEU A 581 11.92 6.34 27.40
C LEU A 581 12.25 4.95 26.85
N PHE A 582 11.84 3.91 27.56
CA PHE A 582 11.77 2.55 27.04
C PHE A 582 10.35 2.04 27.17
N GLU A 583 9.74 1.65 26.07
CA GLU A 583 8.41 1.06 26.06
C GLU A 583 8.43 -0.28 25.33
N SER A 584 7.70 -1.24 25.87
CA SER A 584 7.39 -2.50 25.21
C SER A 584 5.94 -2.88 25.44
N ARG A 585 5.25 -3.32 24.38
CA ARG A 585 3.86 -3.80 24.42
C ARG A 585 3.71 -4.94 23.42
N GLY A 586 3.31 -6.14 23.86
CA GLY A 586 3.06 -7.21 22.91
C GLY A 586 3.12 -8.64 23.44
N GLU A 587 2.90 -9.60 22.54
CA GLU A 587 3.08 -11.03 22.78
C GLU A 587 4.56 -11.41 22.63
N TYR A 588 5.12 -12.07 23.64
CA TYR A 588 6.51 -12.50 23.62
C TYR A 588 6.61 -14.00 23.35
N PHE A 589 7.52 -14.39 22.45
CA PHE A 589 7.92 -15.79 22.22
C PHE A 589 6.79 -16.77 21.84
N GLY A 590 5.79 -16.34 21.05
CA GLY A 590 4.72 -17.22 20.56
C GLY A 590 3.76 -17.73 21.64
N LEU A 591 3.80 -17.12 22.83
CA LEU A 591 2.88 -17.39 23.92
C LEU A 591 1.66 -16.46 23.78
N TYR A 592 0.70 -16.81 22.92
CA TYR A 592 -0.57 -16.07 22.68
C TYR A 592 -1.41 -15.74 23.92
N ARG A 593 -0.99 -16.24 25.08
CA ARG A 593 -1.71 -16.18 26.36
C ARG A 593 -0.96 -15.38 27.42
N LEU A 594 0.22 -14.86 27.10
CA LEU A 594 1.07 -14.09 28.01
C LEU A 594 1.44 -12.76 27.35
N ARG A 595 0.91 -11.67 27.90
CA ARG A 595 1.06 -10.32 27.35
C ARG A 595 1.76 -9.42 28.35
N PRO A 596 3.10 -9.33 28.29
CA PRO A 596 3.83 -8.38 29.10
C PRO A 596 3.82 -6.98 28.46
N ALA A 597 3.82 -5.96 29.30
CA ALA A 597 4.05 -4.58 28.89
C ALA A 597 4.99 -3.89 29.88
N TYR A 598 5.84 -3.01 29.39
CA TYR A 598 6.78 -2.24 30.21
C TYR A 598 6.82 -0.79 29.74
N HIS A 599 6.88 0.14 30.69
CA HIS A 599 7.10 1.56 30.45
C HIS A 599 8.12 2.07 31.46
N LEU A 600 9.26 2.57 30.97
CA LEU A 600 10.29 3.18 31.79
C LEU A 600 10.55 4.58 31.25
N LEU A 601 10.30 5.59 32.07
CA LEU A 601 10.54 6.98 31.74
C LEU A 601 11.46 7.62 32.78
N TYR A 602 12.61 8.08 32.33
CA TYR A 602 13.47 8.98 33.07
C TYR A 602 13.38 10.37 32.45
N THR A 603 13.23 11.38 33.28
CA THR A 603 13.27 12.79 32.88
C THR A 603 14.09 13.60 33.87
N ASN A 604 14.86 14.56 33.40
CA ASN A 604 15.72 15.40 34.21
C ASN A 604 15.76 16.81 33.64
N ASN A 605 15.48 17.79 34.50
CA ASN A 605 15.57 19.21 34.20
C ASN A 605 16.67 19.84 35.06
N LEU A 606 17.71 20.30 34.39
CA LEU A 606 18.87 20.93 35.01
C LEU A 606 18.57 22.33 35.55
N SER A 607 17.70 23.08 34.87
CA SER A 607 17.36 24.46 35.25
C SER A 607 16.50 24.51 36.52
N LEU A 608 15.67 23.48 36.75
CA LEU A 608 14.79 23.38 37.92
C LEU A 608 15.31 22.41 39.00
N GLU A 609 16.53 21.86 38.84
CA GLU A 609 17.10 20.81 39.70
C GLU A 609 16.09 19.69 40.03
N SER A 610 15.37 19.23 39.00
CA SER A 610 14.30 18.26 39.16
C SER A 610 14.52 17.01 38.29
N SER A 611 14.33 15.83 38.86
CA SER A 611 14.37 14.57 38.10
C SER A 611 13.22 13.66 38.49
N ARG A 612 12.69 12.94 37.52
CA ARG A 612 11.64 11.94 37.70
C ARG A 612 12.08 10.63 37.03
N PHE A 613 11.88 9.54 37.75
CA PHE A 613 12.05 8.19 37.24
C PHE A 613 10.74 7.45 37.44
N GLU A 614 10.25 6.79 36.41
CA GLU A 614 9.00 6.05 36.38
C GLU A 614 9.28 4.69 35.74
N ILE A 615 8.84 3.63 36.40
CA ILE A 615 8.84 2.28 35.87
C ILE A 615 7.47 1.66 36.11
N GLN A 616 6.93 1.04 35.07
CA GLN A 616 5.70 0.29 35.09
C GLN A 616 5.95 -1.03 34.35
N ALA A 617 5.51 -2.12 34.95
CA ALA A 617 5.59 -3.46 34.40
C ALA A 617 4.25 -4.15 34.58
N GLU A 618 3.73 -4.74 33.52
CA GLU A 618 2.44 -5.40 33.48
C GLU A 618 2.60 -6.79 32.86
N LEU A 619 1.82 -7.74 33.35
CA LEU A 619 1.77 -9.10 32.85
C LEU A 619 0.33 -9.61 32.94
N ALA A 620 -0.29 -9.81 31.78
CA ALA A 620 -1.56 -10.53 31.70
C ALA A 620 -1.32 -11.99 31.28
N TYR A 621 -1.93 -12.93 32.00
CA TYR A 621 -1.83 -14.36 31.73
C TYR A 621 -3.21 -15.05 31.70
N LEU A 622 -3.44 -15.83 30.64
CA LEU A 622 -4.67 -16.59 30.40
C LEU A 622 -4.36 -18.11 30.30
N PRO A 623 -4.37 -18.88 31.41
CA PRO A 623 -3.98 -20.29 31.41
C PRO A 623 -4.94 -21.21 30.62
N ASP A 624 -4.40 -22.34 30.13
CA ASP A 624 -5.15 -23.38 29.41
C ASP A 624 -5.87 -24.34 30.35
N ILE A 625 -6.88 -23.83 31.04
CA ILE A 625 -7.71 -24.61 31.95
C ILE A 625 -9.15 -24.57 31.42
N LYS A 626 -9.91 -25.66 31.59
CA LYS A 626 -11.33 -25.73 31.18
C LYS A 626 -12.22 -24.64 31.82
N THR A 627 -11.73 -23.98 32.86
CA THR A 627 -12.34 -22.84 33.55
C THR A 627 -11.60 -21.55 33.16
N PRO A 628 -12.29 -20.47 32.76
CA PRO A 628 -11.64 -19.19 32.53
C PRO A 628 -10.93 -18.75 33.81
N LEU A 629 -9.66 -18.38 33.68
CA LEU A 629 -8.86 -17.74 34.72
C LEU A 629 -8.09 -16.62 34.03
N VAL A 630 -8.07 -15.44 34.64
CA VAL A 630 -7.24 -14.31 34.20
C VAL A 630 -6.38 -13.92 35.39
N VAL A 631 -5.08 -13.80 35.16
CA VAL A 631 -4.13 -13.27 36.13
C VAL A 631 -3.53 -12.00 35.53
N LEU A 632 -3.73 -10.88 36.20
CA LEU A 632 -3.09 -9.62 35.90
C LEU A 632 -2.13 -9.30 37.03
N PHE A 633 -0.90 -9.02 36.68
CA PHE A 633 0.10 -8.51 37.59
C PHE A 633 0.55 -7.16 37.09
N GLN A 634 0.59 -6.16 37.96
CA GLN A 634 1.07 -4.83 37.64
C GLN A 634 1.99 -4.35 38.76
N ALA A 635 3.11 -3.76 38.39
CA ALA A 635 4.04 -3.13 39.30
C ALA A 635 4.37 -1.75 38.76
N ALA A 636 4.17 -0.72 39.56
CA ALA A 636 4.56 0.65 39.23
C ALA A 636 5.44 1.22 40.33
N TYR A 637 6.44 2.00 39.96
CA TYR A 637 7.28 2.71 40.90
C TYR A 637 7.73 4.02 40.27
N TYR A 638 7.53 5.12 41.00
CA TYR A 638 7.96 6.44 40.56
C TYR A 638 8.69 7.16 41.68
N VAL A 639 9.71 7.91 41.28
CA VAL A 639 10.53 8.74 42.14
C VAL A 639 10.59 10.11 41.51
N ASP A 640 10.16 11.12 42.25
CA ASP A 640 10.33 12.53 41.91
C ASP A 640 11.32 13.14 42.90
N SER A 641 12.25 13.93 42.39
CA SER A 641 13.21 14.68 43.18
C SER A 641 13.21 16.11 42.69
N ARG A 642 12.90 17.07 43.57
CA ARG A 642 12.95 18.51 43.27
C ARG A 642 13.68 19.25 44.36
N ASN A 643 14.64 20.11 44.01
CA ASN A 643 15.38 20.96 44.97
C ASN A 643 15.93 20.16 46.17
N GLY A 644 16.44 18.95 45.93
CA GLY A 644 17.00 18.05 46.95
C GLY A 644 15.97 17.28 47.81
N ALA A 645 14.66 17.50 47.64
CA ALA A 645 13.63 16.70 48.27
C ALA A 645 13.18 15.55 47.36
N THR A 646 13.35 14.31 47.82
CA THR A 646 12.90 13.11 47.11
C THR A 646 11.56 12.62 47.67
N THR A 647 10.66 12.25 46.77
CA THR A 647 9.40 11.55 47.03
C THR A 647 9.37 10.31 46.15
N SER A 648 9.14 9.15 46.76
CA SER A 648 8.94 7.91 46.03
C SER A 648 7.61 7.29 46.39
N GLU A 649 6.96 6.73 45.38
CA GLU A 649 5.73 6.01 45.50
C GLU A 649 5.81 4.76 44.63
N GLY A 650 5.15 3.69 45.05
CA GLY A 650 5.10 2.46 44.29
C GLY A 650 3.84 1.68 44.57
N SER A 651 3.44 0.86 43.62
CA SER A 651 2.34 -0.07 43.74
C SER A 651 2.75 -1.42 43.17
N LEU A 652 2.26 -2.48 43.80
CA LEU A 652 2.32 -3.83 43.29
C LEU A 652 0.94 -4.42 43.41
N SER A 653 0.26 -4.67 42.29
CA SER A 653 -1.05 -5.28 42.23
C SER A 653 -0.97 -6.66 41.59
N LEU A 654 -1.74 -7.58 42.17
CA LEU A 654 -2.02 -8.90 41.64
C LEU A 654 -3.53 -9.07 41.65
N ASP A 655 -4.13 -9.09 40.47
CA ASP A 655 -5.53 -9.36 40.27
C ASP A 655 -5.71 -10.74 39.64
N THR A 656 -6.51 -11.56 40.28
CA THR A 656 -6.86 -12.89 39.78
C THR A 656 -8.36 -12.99 39.71
N ALA A 657 -8.88 -13.30 38.52
CA ALA A 657 -10.30 -13.54 38.29
C ALA A 657 -10.49 -14.98 37.81
N PHE A 658 -11.33 -15.73 38.49
CA PHE A 658 -11.56 -17.15 38.28
C PHE A 658 -13.05 -17.42 38.12
N TRP A 659 -13.42 -18.06 37.01
CA TRP A 659 -14.78 -18.45 36.72
C TRP A 659 -14.89 -19.97 36.82
N LEU A 660 -15.52 -20.48 37.88
CA LEU A 660 -15.71 -21.93 38.07
C LEU A 660 -16.73 -22.50 37.07
N ASP A 661 -17.78 -21.73 36.80
CA ASP A 661 -18.84 -21.98 35.82
C ASP A 661 -19.48 -20.64 35.42
N ARG A 662 -20.51 -20.62 34.56
CA ARG A 662 -21.24 -19.38 34.17
C ARG A 662 -21.90 -18.65 35.35
N SER A 663 -21.94 -19.28 36.52
CA SER A 663 -22.70 -18.84 37.68
C SER A 663 -21.82 -18.52 38.88
N THR A 664 -20.50 -18.74 38.83
CA THR A 664 -19.63 -18.62 40.01
C THR A 664 -18.34 -17.92 39.65
N ASN A 665 -18.15 -16.74 40.21
CA ASN A 665 -17.00 -15.90 40.02
C ASN A 665 -16.25 -15.76 41.35
N PHE A 666 -14.94 -15.87 41.28
CA PHE A 666 -14.05 -15.64 42.39
C PHE A 666 -12.97 -14.67 41.92
N THR A 667 -12.76 -13.61 42.71
CA THR A 667 -11.76 -12.58 42.43
C THR A 667 -10.92 -12.40 43.67
N LEU A 668 -9.61 -12.38 43.50
CA LEU A 668 -8.66 -12.08 44.54
C LEU A 668 -7.74 -10.99 44.02
N THR A 669 -7.73 -9.87 44.74
CA THR A 669 -6.89 -8.70 44.50
C THR A 669 -5.93 -8.57 45.66
N GLY A 670 -4.65 -8.48 45.38
CA GLY A 670 -3.64 -8.09 46.36
C GLY A 670 -2.92 -6.87 45.85
N GLU A 671 -2.95 -5.78 46.60
CA GLU A 671 -2.21 -4.57 46.28
C GLU A 671 -1.27 -4.21 47.43
N LEU A 672 -0.07 -3.80 47.09
CA LEU A 672 0.91 -3.28 48.03
C LEU A 672 1.29 -1.88 47.57
N TYR A 673 0.88 -0.87 48.32
CA TYR A 673 1.15 0.53 48.04
C TYR A 673 2.23 1.07 48.96
N LEU A 674 3.25 1.68 48.38
CA LEU A 674 4.38 2.29 49.03
C LEU A 674 4.23 3.80 48.86
N LYS A 675 4.10 4.52 49.97
CA LYS A 675 4.18 5.99 50.01
C LYS A 675 5.26 6.40 50.99
N LYS A 676 5.83 7.58 50.86
CA LYS A 676 6.91 8.10 51.73
C LYS A 676 6.66 7.78 53.22
N ASN A 677 7.50 6.90 53.79
CA ASN A 677 7.42 6.38 55.17
C ASN A 677 6.13 5.61 55.54
N SER A 678 5.41 5.05 54.57
CA SER A 678 4.18 4.28 54.81
C SER A 678 4.05 3.12 53.81
N LEU A 679 3.88 1.91 54.33
CA LEU A 679 3.53 0.73 53.54
C LEU A 679 2.07 0.39 53.82
N TYR A 680 1.28 0.25 52.77
CA TYR A 680 -0.10 -0.23 52.82
C TYR A 680 -0.18 -1.56 52.09
N THR A 681 -0.62 -2.60 52.78
CA THR A 681 -0.96 -3.88 52.13
C THR A 681 -2.47 -4.00 52.10
N ILE A 682 -3.04 -4.08 50.91
CA ILE A 682 -4.46 -4.25 50.65
C ILE A 682 -4.68 -5.66 50.12
N GLY A 683 -5.43 -6.48 50.84
CA GLY A 683 -5.87 -7.79 50.37
C GLY A 683 -7.38 -7.79 50.21
N GLY A 684 -7.88 -7.90 48.97
CA GLY A 684 -9.27 -8.00 48.61
C GLY A 684 -9.63 -9.41 48.12
N LEU A 685 -10.67 -10.02 48.70
CA LEU A 685 -11.28 -11.23 48.18
C LEU A 685 -12.72 -10.91 47.85
N ARG A 686 -13.20 -11.34 46.68
CA ARG A 686 -14.59 -11.25 46.29
C ARG A 686 -15.05 -12.58 45.71
N PHE A 687 -16.14 -13.11 46.25
CA PHE A 687 -16.82 -14.29 45.75
C PHE A 687 -18.22 -13.89 45.31
N GLU A 688 -18.67 -14.41 44.18
CA GLU A 688 -20.00 -14.19 43.66
C GLU A 688 -20.56 -15.51 43.11
N LYS A 689 -21.72 -15.94 43.61
CA LYS A 689 -22.44 -17.13 43.18
C LYS A 689 -23.85 -16.77 42.78
N THR A 690 -24.16 -16.96 41.52
CA THR A 690 -25.49 -16.98 40.94
C THR A 690 -26.02 -18.41 41.05
N PHE A 691 -27.19 -18.60 41.64
CA PHE A 691 -27.79 -19.93 41.80
C PHE A 691 -28.76 -20.26 40.65
N ILE A 692 -29.42 -19.23 40.14
CA ILE A 692 -30.37 -19.21 39.01
C ILE A 692 -30.22 -17.80 38.41
N ASP A 693 -30.55 -17.55 37.14
CA ASP A 693 -30.48 -16.20 36.51
C ASP A 693 -31.16 -15.08 37.34
N PHE A 694 -32.03 -15.46 38.28
CA PHE A 694 -32.73 -14.59 39.20
C PHE A 694 -32.05 -14.34 40.56
N LEU A 695 -31.10 -15.17 41.03
CA LEU A 695 -30.63 -15.15 42.42
C LEU A 695 -29.10 -15.17 42.52
N SER A 696 -28.51 -14.18 43.20
CA SER A 696 -27.07 -14.08 43.46
C SER A 696 -26.72 -13.88 44.93
N LEU A 697 -25.54 -14.34 45.30
CA LEU A 697 -24.89 -14.09 46.59
C LEU A 697 -23.45 -13.65 46.30
N ALA A 698 -23.09 -12.45 46.75
CA ALA A 698 -21.73 -11.96 46.73
C ALA A 698 -21.20 -11.78 48.15
N GLY A 699 -19.92 -12.02 48.34
CA GLY A 699 -19.20 -11.72 49.58
C GLY A 699 -17.87 -11.10 49.22
N ALA A 700 -17.48 -10.04 49.93
CA ALA A 700 -16.17 -9.42 49.75
C ALA A 700 -15.49 -9.17 51.10
N GLY A 701 -14.17 -9.30 51.15
CA GLY A 701 -13.36 -9.03 52.32
C GLY A 701 -12.13 -8.23 51.91
N TYR A 702 -11.90 -7.09 52.54
CA TYR A 702 -10.75 -6.23 52.33
C TYR A 702 -9.98 -6.09 53.63
N LEU A 703 -8.69 -6.32 53.59
CA LEU A 703 -7.78 -6.14 54.71
C LEU A 703 -6.77 -5.07 54.29
N VAL A 704 -6.59 -4.04 55.12
CA VAL A 704 -5.59 -3.00 54.95
C VAL A 704 -4.68 -3.01 56.16
N ALA A 705 -3.40 -3.30 55.97
CA ALA A 705 -2.40 -3.17 57.02
C ALA A 705 -1.50 -1.98 56.69
N ASP A 706 -1.32 -1.07 57.65
CA ASP A 706 -0.33 0.00 57.55
C ASP A 706 0.98 -0.33 58.30
N SER A 707 2.06 0.37 57.97
CA SER A 707 3.37 0.21 58.62
C SER A 707 3.44 0.71 60.06
N GLY A 708 2.42 1.43 60.55
CA GLY A 708 2.31 1.92 61.93
C GLY A 708 1.69 0.90 62.89
N GLY A 709 1.34 -0.29 62.41
CA GLY A 709 0.66 -1.34 63.17
C GLY A 709 -0.87 -1.20 63.15
N GLY A 710 -1.41 -0.28 62.35
CA GLY A 710 -2.83 -0.17 62.06
C GLY A 710 -3.27 -1.35 61.19
N PHE A 711 -4.25 -2.10 61.67
CA PHE A 711 -4.90 -3.15 60.91
C PHE A 711 -6.36 -2.81 60.74
N PHE A 712 -6.76 -2.59 59.50
CA PHE A 712 -8.11 -2.29 59.11
C PHE A 712 -8.66 -3.46 58.30
N SER A 713 -9.93 -3.76 58.49
CA SER A 713 -10.61 -4.85 57.83
C SER A 713 -12.01 -4.38 57.48
N ARG A 714 -12.53 -4.97 56.41
CA ARG A 714 -13.86 -4.74 55.91
C ARG A 714 -14.38 -6.05 55.36
N TYR A 715 -15.58 -6.41 55.73
CA TYR A 715 -16.28 -7.55 55.18
C TYR A 715 -17.64 -7.09 54.70
N ILE A 716 -18.07 -7.61 53.57
CA ILE A 716 -19.35 -7.37 52.96
C ILE A 716 -19.94 -8.72 52.59
N VAL A 717 -21.21 -8.91 52.87
CA VAL A 717 -22.03 -9.95 52.26
C VAL A 717 -23.22 -9.28 51.63
N GLU A 718 -23.48 -9.56 50.37
CA GLU A 718 -24.53 -9.00 49.54
C GLU A 718 -25.36 -10.13 48.94
N PHE A 719 -26.67 -10.05 49.09
CA PHE A 719 -27.63 -10.96 48.48
C PHE A 719 -28.41 -10.20 47.44
N GLY A 720 -28.41 -10.68 46.19
CA GLY A 720 -29.05 -10.04 45.06
C GLY A 720 -30.16 -10.89 44.47
N ILE A 721 -31.23 -10.25 44.02
CA ILE A 721 -32.22 -10.83 43.12
C ILE A 721 -32.24 -10.02 41.82
N SER A 722 -32.28 -10.71 40.69
CA SER A 722 -32.32 -10.11 39.35
C SER A 722 -33.70 -10.34 38.74
N PRO A 723 -34.71 -9.50 39.07
CA PRO A 723 -36.05 -9.64 38.50
C PRO A 723 -36.10 -9.43 36.99
N LEU A 724 -35.10 -8.76 36.42
CA LEU A 724 -34.86 -8.59 34.99
C LEU A 724 -33.37 -8.88 34.69
N PRO A 725 -33.00 -9.29 33.47
CA PRO A 725 -31.60 -9.57 33.10
C PRO A 725 -30.64 -8.41 33.44
N ASP A 726 -31.11 -7.17 33.35
CA ASP A 726 -30.29 -5.96 33.55
C ASP A 726 -30.63 -5.18 34.82
N THR A 727 -31.43 -5.75 35.74
CA THR A 727 -31.78 -5.11 37.01
C THR A 727 -31.55 -6.08 38.16
N GLN A 728 -30.71 -5.69 39.11
CA GLN A 728 -30.42 -6.44 40.32
C GLN A 728 -30.78 -5.61 41.56
N ILE A 729 -31.67 -6.12 42.39
CA ILE A 729 -31.98 -5.58 43.71
C ILE A 729 -31.15 -6.35 44.72
N TYR A 730 -30.38 -5.68 45.56
CA TYR A 730 -29.54 -6.35 46.53
C TYR A 730 -29.68 -5.77 47.94
N ALA A 731 -29.44 -6.63 48.92
CA ALA A 731 -29.33 -6.30 50.33
C ALA A 731 -27.95 -6.76 50.80
N GLY A 732 -27.18 -5.84 51.38
CA GLY A 732 -25.87 -6.15 51.90
C GLY A 732 -25.72 -5.77 53.37
N TYR A 733 -24.77 -6.43 54.01
CA TYR A 733 -24.30 -6.07 55.34
C TYR A 733 -22.78 -5.94 55.29
N GLY A 734 -22.30 -4.74 55.58
CA GLY A 734 -20.87 -4.44 55.68
C GLY A 734 -20.46 -4.26 57.14
N TRP A 735 -19.34 -4.83 57.55
CA TRP A 735 -18.78 -4.62 58.88
C TRP A 735 -17.26 -4.58 58.84
N GLY A 736 -16.66 -3.81 59.75
CA GLY A 736 -15.22 -3.75 59.90
C GLY A 736 -14.78 -2.50 60.63
N ASN A 737 -13.48 -2.24 60.65
CA ASN A 737 -12.90 -1.02 61.21
C ASN A 737 -12.26 -0.12 60.15
N LEU A 738 -12.35 -0.52 58.87
CA LEU A 738 -11.99 0.33 57.73
C LEU A 738 -13.15 1.28 57.40
N THR A 739 -12.94 2.58 57.59
CA THR A 739 -13.98 3.62 57.49
C THR A 739 -14.15 4.22 56.09
N GLU A 740 -13.15 4.10 55.21
CA GLU A 740 -13.17 4.58 53.82
C GLU A 740 -12.63 3.52 52.86
N SER A 741 -13.14 3.48 51.63
CA SER A 741 -12.76 2.50 50.60
C SER A 741 -11.80 3.09 49.59
N PHE A 742 -10.68 2.42 49.32
CA PHE A 742 -9.74 2.78 48.24
C PHE A 742 -10.17 2.28 46.86
N VAL A 743 -11.00 1.23 46.81
CA VAL A 743 -11.66 0.71 45.60
C VAL A 743 -13.14 0.99 45.79
N GLY A 744 -13.75 1.68 44.83
CA GLY A 744 -15.09 2.27 44.96
C GLY A 744 -16.12 1.38 45.65
N ASN A 745 -17.06 2.04 46.34
CA ASN A 745 -18.29 1.48 46.87
C ASN A 745 -18.25 0.68 48.21
N LEU A 746 -17.19 0.73 49.04
CA LEU A 746 -17.17 0.10 50.40
C LEU A 746 -17.48 1.05 51.57
N GLN A 747 -18.39 2.00 51.40
CA GLN A 747 -18.75 2.92 52.48
C GLN A 747 -19.71 2.25 53.51
N ARG A 748 -19.17 1.99 54.71
CA ARG A 748 -19.81 2.09 56.05
C ARG A 748 -20.49 0.89 56.71
N ASP A 749 -20.17 0.67 57.97
CA ASP A 749 -20.74 -0.38 58.84
C ASP A 749 -22.26 -0.37 58.87
N GLY A 750 -22.88 -1.53 58.72
CA GLY A 750 -24.32 -1.72 58.84
C GLY A 750 -24.98 -2.34 57.61
N PHE A 751 -26.31 -2.43 57.69
CA PHE A 751 -27.15 -2.91 56.60
C PHE A 751 -27.30 -1.83 55.53
N TYR A 752 -27.20 -2.24 54.27
CA TYR A 752 -27.52 -1.40 53.13
C TYR A 752 -28.36 -2.15 52.12
N PHE A 753 -29.15 -1.41 51.36
CA PHE A 753 -29.95 -1.96 50.25
C PHE A 753 -29.67 -1.13 49.02
N GLY A 754 -29.67 -1.77 47.86
CA GLY A 754 -29.45 -1.05 46.62
C GLY A 754 -30.06 -1.72 45.40
N VAL A 755 -30.08 -0.95 44.32
CA VAL A 755 -30.52 -1.42 43.01
C VAL A 755 -29.42 -1.08 42.02
N ARG A 756 -28.98 -2.09 41.28
CA ARG A 756 -28.05 -1.99 40.16
C ARG A 756 -28.84 -2.16 38.88
N VAL A 757 -28.81 -1.17 38.01
CA VAL A 757 -29.45 -1.22 36.70
C VAL A 757 -28.40 -1.01 35.63
N LYS A 758 -28.33 -1.94 34.68
CA LYS A 758 -27.56 -1.80 33.44
C LYS A 758 -28.53 -1.34 32.35
N PHE A 759 -28.14 -0.32 31.60
CA PHE A 759 -28.86 0.14 30.43
C PHE A 759 -28.03 -0.22 29.20
N ASP A 760 -28.66 -0.87 28.23
CA ASP A 760 -28.08 -1.08 26.89
C ASP A 760 -29.13 -0.86 25.79
N ASP A 761 -28.67 -0.93 24.53
CA ASP A 761 -29.48 -0.65 23.34
C ASP A 761 -30.76 -1.49 23.26
N SER A 762 -30.77 -2.69 23.87
CA SER A 762 -31.93 -3.59 23.82
C SER A 762 -33.15 -3.06 24.59
N TRP A 763 -32.92 -2.13 25.53
CA TRP A 763 -33.99 -1.44 26.26
C TRP A 763 -34.75 -0.43 25.39
N PHE A 764 -34.10 0.06 24.33
CA PHE A 764 -34.59 1.18 23.52
C PHE A 764 -34.91 0.78 22.07
N PHE A 765 -34.27 -0.27 21.55
CA PHE A 765 -34.40 -0.70 20.15
C PHE A 765 -34.74 -2.18 20.03
N LYS A 766 -35.68 -2.52 19.14
CA LYS A 766 -35.94 -3.91 18.73
C LYS A 766 -34.77 -4.38 17.88
N LYS A 767 -34.08 -5.45 18.28
CA LYS A 767 -33.01 -6.06 17.46
C LYS A 767 -33.50 -6.32 16.04
N ASP A 768 -32.83 -5.74 15.05
CA ASP A 768 -32.91 -6.20 13.68
C ASP A 768 -31.95 -7.37 13.54
N ASN A 769 -32.45 -8.56 13.24
CA ASN A 769 -31.67 -9.80 13.32
C ASN A 769 -30.92 -10.07 12.02
N MET A 770 -30.55 -9.06 11.23
CA MET A 770 -29.97 -9.20 9.89
C MET A 770 -28.46 -8.91 9.88
N GLY A 771 -27.64 -9.87 9.42
CA GLY A 771 -26.21 -9.72 9.17
C GLY A 771 -25.86 -9.67 7.68
N ARG A 772 -24.59 -9.39 7.33
CA ARG A 772 -24.08 -9.41 5.95
C ARG A 772 -23.07 -10.54 5.74
N MET A 773 -23.18 -11.25 4.62
CA MET A 773 -22.26 -12.31 4.20
C MET A 773 -21.67 -11.95 2.84
N ASN A 774 -20.35 -12.08 2.73
CA ASN A 774 -19.59 -11.75 1.54
C ASN A 774 -18.76 -12.96 1.08
N LEU A 775 -18.96 -13.43 -0.15
CA LEU A 775 -18.25 -14.58 -0.73
C LEU A 775 -17.38 -14.14 -1.92
N ASN A 776 -16.10 -14.48 -1.91
CA ASN A 776 -15.12 -14.15 -2.94
C ASN A 776 -14.61 -15.40 -3.66
N PHE A 777 -14.77 -15.49 -4.98
CA PHE A 777 -14.42 -16.64 -5.81
C PHE A 777 -13.28 -16.30 -6.78
N PHE A 778 -12.20 -17.07 -6.75
CA PHE A 778 -10.99 -16.81 -7.56
C PHE A 778 -10.24 -18.09 -7.93
N ALA A 779 -9.50 -18.06 -9.05
CA ALA A 779 -8.56 -19.11 -9.43
C ALA A 779 -7.21 -18.83 -8.76
N ASP A 780 -6.84 -19.73 -7.85
CA ASP A 780 -5.64 -19.69 -7.03
C ASP A 780 -4.48 -20.35 -7.81
N VAL A 781 -3.52 -19.52 -8.23
CA VAL A 781 -2.41 -19.95 -9.08
C VAL A 781 -1.26 -20.54 -8.24
N ASN A 782 -1.12 -20.10 -6.98
CA ASN A 782 0.00 -20.48 -6.12
C ASN A 782 -0.36 -21.57 -5.08
N LEU A 783 -1.65 -21.92 -4.99
CA LEU A 783 -2.25 -22.92 -4.11
C LEU A 783 -2.12 -22.59 -2.60
N ASP A 784 -2.02 -21.31 -2.24
CA ASP A 784 -1.96 -20.84 -0.85
C ASP A 784 -3.34 -20.58 -0.20
N GLN A 785 -4.41 -20.73 -0.98
CA GLN A 785 -5.81 -20.56 -0.61
C GLN A 785 -6.19 -19.12 -0.18
N LYS A 786 -5.37 -18.13 -0.53
CA LYS A 786 -5.59 -16.71 -0.21
C LYS A 786 -5.66 -15.89 -1.49
N ALA A 787 -6.61 -14.96 -1.56
CA ALA A 787 -6.72 -14.06 -2.70
C ALA A 787 -5.57 -13.05 -2.71
N GLY A 788 -4.71 -13.13 -3.74
CA GLY A 788 -3.56 -12.25 -3.98
C GLY A 788 -3.68 -11.41 -5.26
N SER A 789 -2.69 -10.54 -5.50
CA SER A 789 -2.67 -9.63 -6.66
C SER A 789 -2.45 -10.33 -8.02
N GLY A 790 -2.12 -11.62 -8.02
CA GLY A 790 -1.92 -12.45 -9.21
C GLY A 790 -3.10 -13.38 -9.55
N ASP A 791 -4.11 -13.47 -8.69
CA ASP A 791 -5.21 -14.41 -8.86
C ASP A 791 -6.33 -13.83 -9.74
N ARG A 792 -7.02 -14.71 -10.47
CA ARG A 792 -8.06 -14.31 -11.42
C ARG A 792 -9.46 -14.48 -10.79
N PRO A 793 -10.33 -13.45 -10.79
CA PRO A 793 -11.70 -13.60 -10.30
C PRO A 793 -12.50 -14.60 -11.15
N ILE A 794 -13.34 -15.40 -10.50
CA ILE A 794 -14.18 -16.43 -11.14
C ILE A 794 -15.65 -16.12 -10.92
N GLN A 795 -16.41 -16.13 -12.02
CA GLN A 795 -17.87 -16.00 -11.95
C GLN A 795 -18.50 -17.36 -11.66
N VAL A 796 -19.34 -17.41 -10.63
CA VAL A 796 -20.04 -18.61 -10.18
C VAL A 796 -21.50 -18.31 -9.86
N ARG A 797 -22.31 -19.37 -9.79
CA ARG A 797 -23.64 -19.36 -9.20
C ARG A 797 -23.66 -20.25 -7.96
N VAL A 798 -24.21 -19.76 -6.86
CA VAL A 798 -24.27 -20.48 -5.57
C VAL A 798 -25.68 -20.47 -4.99
N ARG A 799 -26.03 -21.47 -4.20
CA ARG A 799 -27.23 -21.52 -3.36
C ARG A 799 -26.84 -21.21 -1.93
N ILE A 800 -27.46 -20.19 -1.32
CA ILE A 800 -27.31 -19.86 0.10
C ILE A 800 -28.67 -20.09 0.76
N GLY A 801 -28.78 -21.15 1.56
CA GLY A 801 -30.08 -21.61 2.09
C GLY A 801 -31.03 -22.02 0.95
N ASP A 802 -32.18 -21.35 0.85
CA ASP A 802 -33.22 -21.65 -0.16
C ASP A 802 -33.15 -20.75 -1.42
N LYS A 803 -32.12 -19.89 -1.54
CA LYS A 803 -32.03 -18.88 -2.63
C LYS A 803 -30.72 -18.99 -3.40
N GLU A 804 -30.81 -18.75 -4.71
CA GLU A 804 -29.65 -18.75 -5.62
C GLU A 804 -29.15 -17.33 -5.86
N TYR A 805 -27.82 -17.20 -5.92
CA TYR A 805 -27.09 -15.94 -6.09
C TYR A 805 -26.02 -16.13 -7.17
N GLU A 806 -25.79 -15.09 -7.97
CA GLU A 806 -24.79 -15.06 -9.03
C GLU A 806 -23.75 -14.00 -8.67
N SER A 807 -22.47 -14.36 -8.78
CA SER A 807 -21.37 -13.45 -8.47
C SER A 807 -21.20 -12.37 -9.54
N ASN A 808 -20.73 -11.19 -9.14
CA ASN A 808 -20.39 -10.12 -10.09
C ASN A 808 -19.12 -10.43 -10.91
N GLU A 809 -18.71 -9.51 -11.80
CA GLU A 809 -17.49 -9.64 -12.64
C GLU A 809 -16.19 -9.79 -11.84
N MET A 810 -16.18 -9.42 -10.56
CA MET A 810 -15.03 -9.61 -9.65
C MET A 810 -15.13 -10.91 -8.84
N GLY A 811 -16.08 -11.79 -9.15
CA GLY A 811 -16.28 -13.04 -8.42
C GLY A 811 -16.79 -12.82 -7.00
N ASN A 812 -17.58 -11.78 -6.75
CA ASN A 812 -18.06 -11.43 -5.41
C ASN A 812 -19.59 -11.55 -5.27
N ILE A 813 -20.06 -12.05 -4.13
CA ILE A 813 -21.48 -12.11 -3.71
C ILE A 813 -21.63 -11.47 -2.33
N ASP A 814 -22.36 -10.35 -2.25
CA ASP A 814 -22.71 -9.66 -0.99
C ASP A 814 -24.23 -9.76 -0.75
N VAL A 815 -24.62 -10.36 0.39
CA VAL A 815 -26.02 -10.63 0.75
C VAL A 815 -26.30 -10.30 2.21
N SER A 816 -27.50 -9.76 2.48
CA SER A 816 -27.99 -9.57 3.86
C SER A 816 -29.01 -10.64 4.24
N LEU A 817 -28.73 -11.34 5.34
CA LEU A 817 -29.47 -12.53 5.79
C LEU A 817 -29.71 -12.48 7.31
N PRO A 818 -30.80 -13.07 7.83
CA PRO A 818 -30.99 -13.21 9.27
C PRO A 818 -29.82 -13.93 9.95
N ALA A 819 -29.49 -13.59 11.19
CA ALA A 819 -28.45 -14.27 11.96
C ALA A 819 -28.79 -15.75 12.14
N GLY A 820 -27.84 -16.62 11.83
CA GLY A 820 -28.07 -18.06 11.76
C GLY A 820 -27.04 -18.77 10.91
N LEU A 821 -27.10 -20.09 10.90
CA LEU A 821 -26.22 -20.95 10.11
C LEU A 821 -26.83 -21.22 8.73
N TYR A 822 -26.09 -20.96 7.66
CA TYR A 822 -26.52 -21.16 6.28
C TYR A 822 -25.63 -22.20 5.58
N SER A 823 -26.28 -23.05 4.80
CA SER A 823 -25.60 -23.97 3.87
C SER A 823 -25.34 -23.24 2.56
N VAL A 824 -24.10 -23.28 2.08
CA VAL A 824 -23.67 -22.72 0.79
C VAL A 824 -23.25 -23.86 -0.13
N GLU A 825 -23.90 -23.94 -1.29
CA GLU A 825 -23.67 -24.94 -2.33
C GLU A 825 -23.31 -24.25 -3.65
N LEU A 826 -22.31 -24.77 -4.37
CA LEU A 826 -21.93 -24.28 -5.69
C LEU A 826 -22.84 -24.93 -6.74
N ILE A 827 -23.50 -24.11 -7.56
CA ILE A 827 -24.46 -24.57 -8.57
C ILE A 827 -23.80 -24.68 -9.94
N ASP A 828 -23.03 -23.66 -10.32
CA ASP A 828 -22.43 -23.53 -11.65
C ASP A 828 -21.14 -22.72 -11.59
N PHE A 829 -20.12 -23.16 -12.33
CA PHE A 829 -18.80 -22.53 -12.42
C PHE A 829 -18.08 -22.99 -13.69
N PRO A 830 -17.04 -22.27 -14.16
CA PRO A 830 -16.39 -22.57 -15.44
C PRO A 830 -15.81 -23.99 -15.55
N GLU A 831 -16.06 -24.65 -16.68
CA GLU A 831 -15.49 -25.98 -16.99
C GLU A 831 -13.96 -25.95 -16.98
N GLY A 832 -13.34 -27.00 -16.42
CA GLY A 832 -11.88 -27.11 -16.31
C GLY A 832 -11.29 -26.56 -15.02
N LEU A 833 -12.13 -26.12 -14.07
CA LEU A 833 -11.73 -25.76 -12.70
C LEU A 833 -12.14 -26.84 -11.69
N ILE A 834 -11.48 -26.88 -10.55
CA ILE A 834 -11.76 -27.74 -9.40
C ILE A 834 -11.87 -26.83 -8.17
N SER A 835 -13.02 -26.89 -7.47
CA SER A 835 -13.19 -26.20 -6.18
C SER A 835 -12.25 -26.81 -5.13
N LEU A 836 -11.52 -25.98 -4.40
CA LEU A 836 -10.68 -26.42 -3.27
C LEU A 836 -11.43 -26.41 -1.93
N VAL A 837 -12.71 -26.04 -1.93
CA VAL A 837 -13.58 -26.06 -0.75
C VAL A 837 -14.53 -27.26 -0.83
N GLU A 838 -14.66 -28.00 0.27
CA GLU A 838 -15.61 -29.11 0.38
C GLU A 838 -17.05 -28.60 0.55
N GLU A 839 -17.98 -29.16 -0.23
CA GLU A 839 -19.40 -28.78 -0.23
C GLU A 839 -20.31 -29.87 0.37
N PRO A 840 -21.42 -29.51 1.07
CA PRO A 840 -21.90 -28.16 1.33
C PRO A 840 -21.18 -27.47 2.49
N LEU A 841 -20.89 -26.16 2.33
CA LEU A 841 -20.19 -25.36 3.33
C LEU A 841 -21.18 -24.73 4.32
N GLN A 842 -20.92 -24.82 5.62
CA GLN A 842 -21.75 -24.21 6.67
C GLN A 842 -21.13 -22.90 7.13
N LEU A 843 -21.79 -21.78 6.84
CA LEU A 843 -21.34 -20.45 7.25
C LEU A 843 -22.34 -19.81 8.21
N CYS A 844 -21.84 -19.31 9.35
CA CYS A 844 -22.65 -18.57 10.30
C CYS A 844 -22.77 -17.11 9.82
N VAL A 845 -23.95 -16.52 9.91
CA VAL A 845 -24.19 -15.07 9.81
C VAL A 845 -24.43 -14.54 11.21
N MET A 846 -23.62 -13.57 11.63
CA MET A 846 -23.75 -12.93 12.95
C MET A 846 -24.79 -11.80 12.89
N GLU A 847 -25.36 -11.42 14.04
CA GLU A 847 -26.33 -10.29 14.13
C GLU A 847 -25.68 -8.92 13.80
N TYR A 848 -24.35 -8.84 13.72
CA TYR A 848 -23.59 -7.65 13.37
C TYR A 848 -22.29 -8.04 12.64
N GLY A 849 -21.80 -7.15 11.77
CA GLY A 849 -20.56 -7.35 11.00
C GLY A 849 -20.79 -7.86 9.57
N VAL A 850 -19.67 -8.04 8.86
CA VAL A 850 -19.62 -8.66 7.53
C VAL A 850 -18.80 -9.93 7.66
N ASN A 851 -19.39 -11.07 7.29
CA ASN A 851 -18.70 -12.35 7.32
C ASN A 851 -18.11 -12.60 5.94
N GLU A 852 -16.80 -12.40 5.79
CA GLU A 852 -16.07 -12.61 4.54
C GLU A 852 -15.55 -14.04 4.43
N PHE A 853 -15.74 -14.65 3.27
CA PHE A 853 -15.23 -15.98 2.96
C PHE A 853 -14.61 -16.03 1.57
N SER A 854 -13.45 -16.66 1.47
CA SER A 854 -12.68 -16.83 0.23
C SER A 854 -12.82 -18.27 -0.26
N TRP A 855 -13.17 -18.43 -1.53
CA TRP A 855 -13.47 -19.70 -2.17
C TRP A 855 -12.55 -19.92 -3.39
N PRO A 856 -11.40 -20.60 -3.19
CA PRO A 856 -10.40 -20.80 -4.24
C PRO A 856 -10.73 -21.97 -5.18
N PHE A 857 -10.34 -21.81 -6.45
CA PHE A 857 -10.39 -22.82 -7.51
C PHE A 857 -9.00 -23.11 -8.07
N MET A 858 -8.74 -24.34 -8.51
CA MET A 858 -7.53 -24.75 -9.24
C MET A 858 -7.89 -25.23 -10.66
N GLU A 859 -7.01 -25.05 -11.65
CA GLU A 859 -7.20 -25.63 -12.99
C GLU A 859 -7.04 -27.16 -12.96
N SER A 860 -7.92 -27.87 -13.68
CA SER A 860 -7.88 -29.34 -13.77
C SER A 860 -6.65 -29.80 -14.57
N PRO A 861 -5.87 -30.78 -14.06
CA PRO A 861 -4.74 -31.34 -14.81
C PRO A 861 -5.20 -32.02 -16.09
N SER A 862 -4.34 -32.00 -17.11
CA SER A 862 -4.51 -32.76 -18.36
C SER A 862 -3.84 -34.13 -18.23
N TYR A 863 -4.19 -35.09 -19.08
CA TYR A 863 -3.60 -36.43 -19.07
C TYR A 863 -3.11 -36.87 -20.45
N ILE A 864 -1.96 -37.53 -20.48
CA ILE A 864 -1.41 -38.15 -21.68
C ILE A 864 -1.34 -39.65 -21.47
N ASP A 865 -1.96 -40.42 -22.37
CA ASP A 865 -1.91 -41.89 -22.38
C ASP A 865 -0.93 -42.35 -23.47
N ILE A 866 0.12 -43.06 -23.08
CA ILE A 866 1.19 -43.49 -24.00
C ILE A 866 1.22 -45.01 -24.08
N SER A 867 1.35 -45.54 -25.28
CA SER A 867 1.54 -46.98 -25.52
C SER A 867 2.49 -47.23 -26.67
N VAL A 868 3.16 -48.38 -26.63
CA VAL A 868 4.07 -48.86 -27.68
C VAL A 868 3.56 -50.20 -28.17
N PHE A 869 3.60 -50.46 -29.47
CA PHE A 869 3.18 -51.74 -30.06
C PHE A 869 4.22 -52.28 -31.04
N ILE A 870 4.25 -53.61 -31.17
CA ILE A 870 5.06 -54.31 -32.16
C ILE A 870 4.31 -54.25 -33.49
N ASP A 871 4.87 -53.48 -34.42
CA ASP A 871 4.35 -53.29 -35.76
C ASP A 871 4.98 -54.32 -36.71
N SER A 872 4.39 -55.53 -36.70
CA SER A 872 4.94 -56.69 -37.41
C SER A 872 4.76 -56.62 -38.93
N ASN A 873 3.92 -55.72 -39.44
CA ASN A 873 3.73 -55.51 -40.88
C ASN A 873 4.31 -54.19 -41.39
N THR A 874 4.95 -53.41 -40.50
CA THR A 874 5.59 -52.11 -40.78
C THR A 874 4.65 -51.05 -41.33
N SER A 875 3.36 -51.11 -40.97
CA SER A 875 2.33 -50.18 -41.45
C SER A 875 2.38 -48.80 -40.80
N GLY A 876 2.97 -48.71 -39.61
CA GLY A 876 2.96 -47.52 -38.76
C GLY A 876 1.61 -47.25 -38.10
N GLN A 877 0.67 -48.20 -38.13
CA GLN A 877 -0.64 -48.11 -37.50
C GLN A 877 -0.88 -49.37 -36.66
N PHE A 878 -1.56 -49.23 -35.52
CA PHE A 878 -1.90 -50.40 -34.72
C PHE A 878 -3.04 -51.18 -35.39
N GLU A 879 -2.77 -52.42 -35.78
CA GLU A 879 -3.71 -53.28 -36.50
C GLU A 879 -4.08 -54.55 -35.71
N ASN A 880 -5.17 -55.19 -36.13
CA ASN A 880 -5.72 -56.35 -35.43
C ASN A 880 -4.78 -57.57 -35.57
N GLY A 881 -4.09 -57.91 -34.47
CA GLY A 881 -3.08 -58.98 -34.42
C GLY A 881 -1.73 -58.51 -33.87
N GLU A 882 -1.53 -57.20 -33.73
CA GLU A 882 -0.34 -56.60 -33.14
C GLU A 882 -0.45 -56.52 -31.62
N GLU A 883 0.68 -56.68 -30.93
CA GLU A 883 0.73 -56.70 -29.46
C GLU A 883 1.36 -55.42 -28.90
N HIS A 884 0.82 -54.93 -27.80
CA HIS A 884 1.45 -53.86 -27.02
C HIS A 884 2.63 -54.37 -26.23
N LEU A 885 3.71 -53.59 -26.20
CA LEU A 885 4.87 -53.90 -25.39
C LEU A 885 4.64 -53.50 -23.94
N GLU A 886 4.84 -54.45 -23.03
CA GLU A 886 4.65 -54.23 -21.60
C GLU A 886 5.63 -53.22 -21.01
N SER A 887 6.87 -53.13 -21.52
CA SER A 887 7.88 -52.24 -20.94
C SER A 887 8.55 -51.31 -21.93
N PHE A 888 8.62 -50.02 -21.58
CA PHE A 888 9.29 -48.97 -22.35
C PHE A 888 9.63 -47.76 -21.48
N SER A 889 10.54 -46.91 -21.96
CA SER A 889 10.88 -45.61 -21.34
C SER A 889 10.54 -44.44 -22.25
N VAL A 890 10.08 -43.33 -21.67
CA VAL A 890 9.79 -42.06 -22.36
C VAL A 890 10.41 -40.91 -21.57
N SER A 891 10.96 -39.91 -22.26
CA SER A 891 11.42 -38.67 -21.64
C SER A 891 10.48 -37.48 -21.90
N MET A 892 10.35 -36.62 -20.90
CA MET A 892 9.60 -35.37 -20.93
C MET A 892 10.43 -34.29 -20.22
N GLY A 893 11.06 -33.40 -20.99
CA GLY A 893 12.07 -32.49 -20.44
C GLY A 893 13.35 -33.22 -20.02
N GLU A 894 13.78 -33.06 -18.76
CA GLU A 894 14.94 -33.77 -18.19
C GLU A 894 14.56 -35.11 -17.52
N ASP A 895 13.27 -35.39 -17.33
CA ASP A 895 12.80 -36.57 -16.62
C ASP A 895 12.60 -37.76 -17.58
N SER A 896 13.06 -38.94 -17.16
CA SER A 896 12.85 -40.22 -17.85
C SER A 896 11.93 -41.13 -17.04
N ILE A 897 10.87 -41.61 -17.66
CA ILE A 897 9.78 -42.36 -17.02
C ILE A 897 9.68 -43.73 -17.66
N PHE A 898 9.84 -44.78 -16.85
CA PHE A 898 9.79 -46.18 -17.26
C PHE A 898 8.50 -46.85 -16.82
N THR A 899 7.91 -47.69 -17.67
CA THR A 899 6.76 -48.52 -17.35
C THR A 899 7.02 -50.00 -17.64
N THR A 900 6.28 -50.88 -16.97
CA THR A 900 6.25 -52.34 -17.21
C THR A 900 4.82 -52.88 -17.38
N THR A 901 3.82 -52.00 -17.58
CA THR A 901 2.41 -52.37 -17.67
C THR A 901 1.78 -52.15 -19.06
N GLY A 902 2.59 -51.75 -20.04
CA GLY A 902 2.21 -51.57 -21.45
C GLY A 902 1.48 -50.28 -21.80
N THR A 903 0.93 -49.59 -20.82
CA THR A 903 0.35 -48.24 -20.97
C THR A 903 0.86 -47.32 -19.86
N LEU A 904 1.18 -46.07 -20.21
CA LEU A 904 1.65 -45.04 -19.28
C LEU A 904 0.72 -43.83 -19.33
N THR A 905 0.00 -43.56 -18.25
CA THR A 905 -0.87 -42.37 -18.11
C THR A 905 -0.17 -41.33 -17.25
N LEU A 906 0.12 -40.15 -17.80
CA LEU A 906 0.82 -39.06 -17.12
C LEU A 906 -0.09 -37.85 -16.91
N PRO A 907 -0.25 -37.35 -15.68
CA PRO A 907 -0.84 -36.05 -15.43
C PRO A 907 0.16 -34.93 -15.79
N VAL A 908 -0.31 -33.91 -16.50
CA VAL A 908 0.51 -32.79 -16.97
C VAL A 908 -0.23 -31.47 -16.84
N SER A 909 0.52 -30.38 -16.65
CA SER A 909 -0.05 -29.03 -16.64
C SER A 909 -0.56 -28.67 -18.04
N PRO A 910 -1.71 -27.97 -18.15
CA PRO A 910 -2.20 -27.46 -19.43
C PRO A 910 -1.16 -26.54 -20.10
N GLY A 911 -0.95 -26.68 -21.41
CA GLY A 911 0.08 -25.95 -22.14
C GLY A 911 0.81 -26.78 -23.21
N GLU A 912 1.97 -26.27 -23.65
CA GLU A 912 2.83 -26.94 -24.65
C GLU A 912 3.76 -27.97 -23.98
N ILE A 913 3.83 -29.18 -24.56
CA ILE A 913 4.56 -30.33 -24.02
C ILE A 913 5.35 -31.01 -25.15
N LYS A 914 6.58 -31.43 -24.82
CA LYS A 914 7.44 -32.21 -25.70
C LYS A 914 7.76 -33.58 -25.08
N LEU A 915 7.58 -34.64 -25.87
CA LEU A 915 7.68 -36.03 -25.44
C LEU A 915 8.57 -36.84 -26.39
N SER A 916 9.46 -37.67 -25.87
CA SER A 916 10.44 -38.44 -26.66
C SER A 916 10.52 -39.90 -26.23
N LEU A 917 10.41 -40.86 -27.17
CA LEU A 917 10.52 -42.30 -26.88
C LEU A 917 11.99 -42.74 -26.78
N ASP A 918 12.37 -43.44 -25.71
CA ASP A 918 13.73 -43.96 -25.57
C ASP A 918 13.88 -45.33 -26.25
N LEU A 919 14.39 -45.34 -27.48
CA LEU A 919 14.60 -46.57 -28.25
C LEU A 919 15.59 -47.54 -27.61
N SER A 920 16.49 -47.07 -26.74
CA SER A 920 17.46 -47.95 -26.06
C SER A 920 16.78 -48.90 -25.06
N SER A 921 15.56 -48.57 -24.62
CA SER A 921 14.77 -49.40 -23.71
C SER A 921 14.32 -50.74 -24.33
N PHE A 922 14.44 -50.91 -25.65
CA PHE A 922 14.03 -52.11 -26.37
C PHE A 922 15.20 -53.02 -26.81
N GLY A 923 16.45 -52.65 -26.53
CA GLY A 923 17.65 -53.39 -26.94
C GLY A 923 18.18 -53.00 -28.32
N GLU A 924 19.21 -53.72 -28.81
CA GLU A 924 19.79 -53.49 -30.13
C GLU A 924 18.90 -54.07 -31.25
N GLY A 925 18.83 -53.38 -32.40
CA GLY A 925 18.11 -53.85 -33.58
C GLY A 925 16.61 -53.55 -33.58
N VAL A 926 16.23 -52.32 -33.21
CA VAL A 926 14.83 -51.85 -33.18
C VAL A 926 14.71 -50.57 -34.00
N SER A 927 13.64 -50.46 -34.79
CA SER A 927 13.36 -49.27 -35.58
C SER A 927 11.92 -48.79 -35.38
N ILE A 928 11.73 -47.47 -35.48
CA ILE A 928 10.41 -46.84 -35.35
C ILE A 928 9.67 -46.86 -36.69
N THR A 929 8.40 -47.24 -36.66
CA THR A 929 7.54 -47.32 -37.85
C THR A 929 6.48 -46.21 -37.89
N THR A 930 6.15 -45.58 -36.75
CA THR A 930 5.23 -44.43 -36.68
C THR A 930 5.83 -43.09 -37.13
N GLY A 931 7.11 -43.07 -37.52
CA GLY A 931 7.73 -41.97 -38.27
C GLY A 931 8.59 -40.98 -37.49
N ALA A 932 8.34 -40.74 -36.19
CA ALA A 932 9.18 -39.85 -35.38
C ALA A 932 9.23 -40.29 -33.91
N VAL A 933 10.42 -40.14 -33.31
CA VAL A 933 10.69 -40.47 -31.90
C VAL A 933 10.24 -39.35 -30.96
N ASP A 934 10.19 -38.11 -31.46
CA ASP A 934 9.77 -36.91 -30.73
C ASP A 934 8.35 -36.46 -31.16
N VAL A 935 7.52 -36.09 -30.19
CA VAL A 935 6.14 -35.62 -30.37
C VAL A 935 5.93 -34.31 -29.58
N GLU A 936 5.42 -33.28 -30.24
CA GLU A 936 5.05 -31.97 -29.64
C GLU A 936 3.53 -31.79 -29.62
N LEU A 937 2.99 -31.30 -28.50
CA LEU A 937 1.56 -31.27 -28.21
C LEU A 937 1.17 -29.98 -27.45
N THR A 938 -0.07 -29.53 -27.63
CA THR A 938 -0.68 -28.49 -26.79
C THR A 938 -1.95 -29.06 -26.16
N LEU A 939 -2.09 -28.96 -24.83
CA LEU A 939 -3.23 -29.51 -24.08
C LEU A 939 -4.00 -28.43 -23.31
N LYS A 940 -5.31 -28.58 -23.24
CA LYS A 940 -6.23 -27.76 -22.42
C LYS A 940 -6.50 -28.41 -21.05
N ALA A 941 -6.91 -27.62 -20.07
CA ALA A 941 -7.29 -28.09 -18.74
C ALA A 941 -8.34 -29.22 -18.81
N GLY A 942 -8.06 -30.34 -18.14
CA GLY A 942 -8.89 -31.56 -18.16
C GLY A 942 -8.84 -32.41 -19.44
N GLU A 943 -8.09 -32.00 -20.47
CA GLU A 943 -7.98 -32.76 -21.73
C GLU A 943 -7.19 -34.06 -21.55
N LYS A 944 -7.67 -35.16 -22.15
CA LYS A 944 -6.95 -36.43 -22.24
C LYS A 944 -6.56 -36.72 -23.68
N LYS A 945 -5.30 -37.08 -23.92
CA LYS A 945 -4.79 -37.35 -25.27
C LYS A 945 -3.96 -38.63 -25.31
N ALA A 946 -4.22 -39.48 -26.30
CA ALA A 946 -3.50 -40.73 -26.49
C ALA A 946 -2.38 -40.58 -27.54
N ILE A 947 -1.25 -41.22 -27.29
CA ILE A 947 -0.07 -41.30 -28.18
C ILE A 947 0.35 -42.75 -28.31
N HIS A 948 0.58 -43.18 -29.56
CA HIS A 948 0.96 -44.55 -29.89
C HIS A 948 2.26 -44.54 -30.68
N PHE A 949 3.22 -45.38 -30.29
CA PHE A 949 4.46 -45.62 -31.03
C PHE A 949 4.50 -47.05 -31.56
N GLY A 950 4.73 -47.22 -32.86
CA GLY A 950 4.91 -48.52 -33.50
C GLY A 950 6.41 -48.79 -33.69
N ILE A 951 6.85 -50.00 -33.37
CA ILE A 951 8.25 -50.42 -33.54
C ILE A 951 8.35 -51.78 -34.22
N ALA A 952 9.42 -51.99 -34.99
CA ALA A 952 9.74 -53.27 -35.63
C ALA A 952 11.15 -53.75 -35.23
N PHE A 953 11.29 -55.04 -34.96
CA PHE A 953 12.57 -55.70 -34.68
C PHE A 953 13.31 -56.07 -35.97
N GLU A 954 14.62 -55.90 -35.97
CA GLU A 954 15.47 -56.18 -37.12
C GLU A 954 16.15 -57.56 -37.00
N ARG A 955 16.14 -58.35 -38.08
CA ARG A 955 16.60 -59.74 -38.17
C ARG A 955 17.56 -59.95 -39.34
N ARG A 956 18.19 -61.14 -39.34
CA ARG A 956 19.07 -61.63 -40.41
C ARG A 956 18.33 -62.63 -41.28
N MET A 957 18.53 -62.53 -42.60
CA MET A 957 17.89 -63.38 -43.60
C MET A 957 18.90 -63.81 -44.64
N GLU A 958 18.90 -65.09 -45.02
CA GLU A 958 19.67 -65.58 -46.14
C GLU A 958 18.81 -65.60 -47.41
N VAL A 959 19.30 -65.03 -48.51
CA VAL A 959 18.66 -65.09 -49.82
C VAL A 959 19.54 -65.92 -50.75
N LEU A 960 18.94 -66.91 -51.42
CA LEU A 960 19.60 -67.72 -52.44
C LEU A 960 18.88 -67.60 -53.76
N ILE A 961 19.64 -67.45 -54.83
CA ILE A 961 19.15 -67.40 -56.20
C ILE A 961 19.71 -68.62 -56.92
N PHE A 962 18.83 -69.49 -57.44
CA PHE A 962 19.21 -70.77 -58.04
C PHE A 962 18.66 -70.92 -59.46
N ASN A 963 19.34 -71.76 -60.25
CA ASN A 963 18.94 -72.10 -61.60
C ASN A 963 17.96 -73.27 -61.55
N ASP A 964 16.70 -72.96 -61.76
CA ASP A 964 15.58 -73.89 -61.71
C ASP A 964 15.52 -74.66 -63.03
N LEU A 965 16.03 -75.90 -63.00
CA LEU A 965 16.23 -76.73 -64.18
C LEU A 965 14.94 -77.38 -64.65
N ASN A 966 13.95 -77.53 -63.77
CA ASN A 966 12.68 -78.17 -64.09
C ASN A 966 11.50 -77.17 -64.17
N GLY A 967 11.71 -75.93 -63.76
CA GLY A 967 10.77 -74.81 -63.86
C GLY A 967 9.69 -74.79 -62.77
N ASN A 968 9.86 -75.50 -61.65
CA ASN A 968 8.82 -75.64 -60.63
C ASN A 968 8.86 -74.58 -59.51
N GLY A 969 9.89 -73.74 -59.45
CA GLY A 969 10.08 -72.68 -58.48
C GLY A 969 10.57 -73.11 -57.09
N LEU A 970 10.89 -74.40 -56.90
CA LEU A 970 11.36 -74.99 -55.65
C LEU A 970 12.75 -75.60 -55.85
N ARG A 971 13.69 -75.28 -54.95
CA ARG A 971 15.07 -75.71 -55.12
C ARG A 971 15.25 -77.20 -54.80
N GLU A 972 15.76 -77.98 -55.75
CA GLU A 972 16.24 -79.34 -55.46
C GLU A 972 17.76 -79.42 -55.26
N SER A 973 18.23 -80.54 -54.70
CA SER A 973 19.65 -80.78 -54.42
C SER A 973 20.55 -80.73 -55.65
N GLU A 974 19.98 -81.04 -56.82
CA GLU A 974 20.68 -81.10 -58.10
C GLU A 974 20.74 -79.72 -58.81
N GLU A 975 20.05 -78.71 -58.27
CA GLU A 975 19.93 -77.38 -58.89
C GLU A 975 21.02 -76.41 -58.39
N PRO A 976 21.90 -75.92 -59.29
CA PRO A 976 23.01 -75.06 -58.90
C PRO A 976 22.54 -73.64 -58.57
N LEU A 977 23.34 -72.93 -57.77
CA LEU A 977 23.16 -71.49 -57.60
C LEU A 977 23.38 -70.77 -58.93
N LEU A 978 22.58 -69.73 -59.16
CA LEU A 978 22.62 -68.94 -60.37
C LEU A 978 23.46 -67.69 -60.12
N ASP A 979 24.46 -67.47 -60.98
CA ASP A 979 25.29 -66.26 -60.94
C ASP A 979 24.45 -65.05 -61.40
N ALA A 980 23.90 -64.33 -60.43
CA ALA A 980 22.94 -63.26 -60.63
C ALA A 980 23.11 -62.19 -59.56
N SER A 981 22.76 -60.94 -59.88
CA SER A 981 22.71 -59.82 -58.94
C SER A 981 21.48 -58.94 -59.16
N GLY A 982 20.96 -58.39 -58.06
CA GLY A 982 19.77 -57.55 -58.07
C GLY A 982 19.57 -56.80 -56.75
N VAL A 983 18.43 -56.11 -56.65
CA VAL A 983 17.98 -55.42 -55.44
C VAL A 983 16.64 -56.01 -55.01
N LEU A 984 16.62 -56.58 -53.81
CA LEU A 984 15.43 -57.06 -53.13
C LEU A 984 14.96 -55.97 -52.16
N ILE A 985 13.79 -55.40 -52.40
CA ILE A 985 13.15 -54.44 -51.52
C ILE A 985 12.24 -55.20 -50.58
N ILE A 986 12.39 -55.03 -49.26
CA ILE A 986 11.56 -55.65 -48.22
C ILE A 986 11.08 -54.54 -47.28
N GLY A 987 9.75 -54.36 -47.13
CA GLY A 987 9.18 -53.33 -46.25
C GLY A 987 9.66 -51.91 -46.59
N GLY A 988 9.86 -51.64 -47.89
CA GLY A 988 10.39 -50.36 -48.39
C GLY A 988 11.92 -50.19 -48.29
N ARG A 989 12.65 -51.12 -47.65
CA ARG A 989 14.12 -51.08 -47.53
C ARG A 989 14.79 -51.87 -48.67
N PRO A 990 15.73 -51.27 -49.43
CA PRO A 990 16.43 -51.94 -50.52
C PRO A 990 17.67 -52.72 -50.02
N PHE A 991 17.74 -54.01 -50.35
CA PHE A 991 18.87 -54.91 -50.08
C PHE A 991 19.51 -55.39 -51.37
N ARG A 992 20.83 -55.30 -51.49
CA ARG A 992 21.55 -55.84 -52.65
C ARG A 992 21.72 -57.35 -52.46
N VAL A 993 21.28 -58.13 -53.43
CA VAL A 993 21.32 -59.60 -53.39
C VAL A 993 22.11 -60.16 -54.58
N GLY A 994 22.79 -61.28 -54.34
CA GLY A 994 23.50 -62.08 -55.34
C GLY A 994 23.06 -63.55 -55.32
N SER A 995 23.88 -64.47 -55.83
CA SER A 995 23.61 -65.92 -55.81
C SER A 995 23.31 -66.50 -54.44
N GLN A 996 24.01 -66.00 -53.42
CA GLN A 996 23.76 -66.30 -52.00
C GLN A 996 24.16 -65.04 -51.22
N THR A 997 23.27 -64.51 -50.38
CA THR A 997 23.52 -63.27 -49.65
C THR A 997 22.87 -63.33 -48.28
N LEU A 998 23.64 -63.02 -47.24
CA LEU A 998 23.12 -62.77 -45.91
C LEU A 998 22.75 -61.29 -45.78
N LEU A 999 21.47 -61.02 -45.58
CA LEU A 999 20.92 -59.71 -45.28
C LEU A 999 20.90 -59.49 -43.78
N GLU A 1000 21.32 -58.30 -43.33
CA GLU A 1000 21.21 -57.85 -41.95
C GLU A 1000 20.30 -56.62 -41.90
N GLY A 1001 19.52 -56.46 -40.83
CA GLY A 1001 18.64 -55.29 -40.66
C GLY A 1001 17.26 -55.43 -41.32
N VAL A 1002 16.79 -56.66 -41.55
CA VAL A 1002 15.50 -56.93 -42.21
C VAL A 1002 14.39 -56.93 -41.15
N PRO A 1003 13.29 -56.16 -41.31
CA PRO A 1003 12.20 -56.18 -40.34
C PRO A 1003 11.58 -57.59 -40.22
N SER A 1004 11.37 -58.05 -38.99
CA SER A 1004 10.63 -59.31 -38.72
C SER A 1004 9.16 -59.18 -39.09
N GLY A 1005 8.50 -60.30 -39.41
CA GLY A 1005 7.09 -60.34 -39.77
C GLY A 1005 6.83 -60.32 -41.28
N GLN A 1006 5.60 -60.04 -41.69
CA GLN A 1006 5.17 -60.11 -43.09
C GLN A 1006 5.33 -58.75 -43.76
N SER A 1007 6.28 -58.64 -44.68
CA SER A 1007 6.59 -57.41 -45.41
C SER A 1007 6.34 -57.56 -46.90
N GLN A 1008 5.87 -56.49 -47.56
CA GLN A 1008 5.83 -56.45 -49.02
C GLN A 1008 7.24 -56.56 -49.60
N ALA A 1009 7.37 -57.33 -50.67
CA ALA A 1009 8.64 -57.62 -51.29
C ALA A 1009 8.62 -57.38 -52.80
N ALA A 1010 9.73 -56.85 -53.32
CA ALA A 1010 9.93 -56.69 -54.75
C ALA A 1010 11.39 -56.95 -55.11
N LEU A 1011 11.63 -57.86 -56.05
CA LEU A 1011 12.96 -58.15 -56.57
C LEU A 1011 13.13 -57.54 -57.96
N ASN A 1012 14.13 -56.68 -58.11
CA ASN A 1012 14.57 -56.14 -59.39
C ASN A 1012 15.96 -56.68 -59.74
N MET A 1013 16.08 -57.38 -60.87
CA MET A 1013 17.35 -57.95 -61.33
C MET A 1013 18.14 -56.95 -62.19
N ASP A 1014 19.45 -57.14 -62.28
CA ASP A 1014 20.31 -56.31 -63.13
C ASP A 1014 19.96 -56.46 -64.64
N LYS A 1015 20.17 -55.37 -65.41
CA LYS A 1015 19.73 -55.26 -66.81
C LYS A 1015 20.29 -56.39 -67.70
N GLY A 1016 19.40 -57.06 -68.43
CA GLY A 1016 19.74 -58.11 -69.41
C GLY A 1016 19.43 -59.53 -68.93
N PHE A 1017 19.25 -59.72 -67.62
CA PHE A 1017 18.95 -61.02 -67.02
C PHE A 1017 17.57 -61.57 -67.44
N GLU A 1018 16.56 -60.71 -67.47
CA GLU A 1018 15.17 -61.04 -67.82
C GLU A 1018 14.99 -61.56 -69.27
N ARG A 1019 15.97 -61.32 -70.16
CA ARG A 1019 15.96 -61.84 -71.55
C ARG A 1019 16.38 -63.31 -71.62
N LEU A 1020 17.16 -63.78 -70.66
CA LEU A 1020 17.75 -65.12 -70.65
C LEU A 1020 17.06 -66.04 -69.65
N TYR A 1021 16.46 -65.48 -68.60
CA TYR A 1021 15.85 -66.22 -67.51
C TYR A 1021 14.44 -65.71 -67.20
N SER A 1022 13.58 -66.59 -66.69
CA SER A 1022 12.26 -66.27 -66.15
C SER A 1022 12.23 -66.66 -64.68
N ARG A 1023 11.71 -65.77 -63.82
CA ARG A 1023 11.54 -66.08 -62.39
C ARG A 1023 10.40 -67.08 -62.24
N THR A 1024 10.67 -68.16 -61.52
CA THR A 1024 9.68 -69.22 -61.25
C THR A 1024 9.09 -69.10 -59.84
N THR A 1025 9.83 -68.53 -58.89
CA THR A 1025 9.32 -68.26 -57.53
C THR A 1025 8.51 -66.96 -57.44
N SER A 1026 7.33 -67.01 -56.81
CA SER A 1026 6.47 -65.85 -56.53
C SER A 1026 6.84 -65.20 -55.19
N ILE A 1027 7.08 -63.88 -55.16
CA ILE A 1027 7.60 -63.15 -53.99
C ILE A 1027 6.92 -61.79 -53.85
N GLU A 1028 5.61 -61.79 -53.57
CA GLU A 1028 4.84 -60.55 -53.32
C GLU A 1028 4.96 -60.08 -51.86
N THR A 1029 5.09 -61.03 -50.94
CA THR A 1029 5.36 -60.80 -49.52
C THR A 1029 6.43 -61.76 -49.03
N ILE A 1030 7.27 -61.28 -48.12
CA ILE A 1030 8.27 -62.10 -47.41
C ILE A 1030 7.87 -62.12 -45.94
N GLU A 1031 7.80 -63.31 -45.38
CA GLU A 1031 7.61 -63.53 -43.94
C GLU A 1031 8.98 -63.83 -43.33
N VAL A 1032 9.41 -62.98 -42.39
CA VAL A 1032 10.67 -63.13 -41.66
C VAL A 1032 10.33 -63.63 -40.25
N ASP A 1033 10.81 -64.82 -39.88
CA ASP A 1033 10.59 -65.41 -38.57
C ASP A 1033 11.10 -64.46 -37.46
N GLU A 1034 10.26 -64.24 -36.45
CA GLU A 1034 10.59 -63.45 -35.28
C GLU A 1034 11.72 -64.05 -34.44
N LYS A 1035 12.01 -65.36 -34.57
CA LYS A 1035 12.91 -66.12 -33.68
C LYS A 1035 13.99 -66.94 -34.39
N GLY A 1036 14.17 -66.84 -35.70
CA GLY A 1036 15.12 -67.67 -36.45
C GLY A 1036 15.70 -67.06 -37.73
N ASP A 1037 16.81 -67.64 -38.20
CA ASP A 1037 17.39 -67.29 -39.50
C ASP A 1037 16.43 -67.71 -40.61
N THR A 1038 15.83 -66.74 -41.29
CA THR A 1038 14.89 -66.99 -42.39
C THR A 1038 15.66 -67.14 -43.69
N ARG A 1039 15.29 -68.13 -44.52
CA ARG A 1039 15.92 -68.39 -45.81
C ARG A 1039 14.91 -68.24 -46.94
N LEU A 1040 15.21 -67.35 -47.88
CA LEU A 1040 14.42 -67.12 -49.10
C LEU A 1040 15.16 -67.72 -50.30
N GLU A 1041 14.52 -68.68 -50.97
CA GLU A 1041 15.07 -69.30 -52.17
C GLU A 1041 14.29 -68.83 -53.40
N ILE A 1042 15.00 -68.34 -54.41
CA ILE A 1042 14.42 -67.72 -55.61
C ILE A 1042 14.92 -68.46 -56.84
N GLY A 1043 14.03 -69.21 -57.46
CA GLY A 1043 14.27 -69.99 -58.66
C GLY A 1043 14.13 -69.15 -59.92
N PHE A 1044 15.04 -69.37 -60.85
CA PHE A 1044 14.99 -68.84 -62.20
C PHE A 1044 15.27 -69.93 -63.21
N ALA A 1045 14.36 -70.12 -64.14
CA ALA A 1045 14.52 -71.06 -65.24
C ALA A 1045 15.06 -70.34 -66.48
N GLN A 1046 16.03 -70.96 -67.16
CA GLN A 1046 16.52 -70.43 -68.42
C GLN A 1046 15.42 -70.48 -69.48
N ARG A 1047 15.27 -69.40 -70.25
CA ARG A 1047 14.34 -69.35 -71.39
C ARG A 1047 14.79 -70.31 -72.49
N SER A 1048 13.82 -70.97 -73.09
CA SER A 1048 14.00 -71.98 -74.14
C SER A 1048 14.06 -71.34 -75.53
N SER A 1049 14.42 -72.14 -76.53
CA SER A 1049 14.31 -71.76 -77.93
C SER A 1049 13.53 -72.80 -78.72
N LEU A 1050 12.88 -72.34 -79.78
CA LEU A 1050 12.06 -73.16 -80.66
C LEU A 1050 12.49 -72.92 -82.11
N ASN A 1051 13.04 -73.96 -82.75
CA ASN A 1051 13.23 -73.97 -84.18
C ASN A 1051 11.98 -74.53 -84.85
N ILE A 1052 11.41 -73.80 -85.79
CA ILE A 1052 10.29 -74.28 -86.59
C ILE A 1052 10.78 -74.41 -88.03
N SER A 1053 10.77 -75.65 -88.54
CA SER A 1053 11.19 -75.99 -89.90
C SER A 1053 9.97 -76.36 -90.73
N LEU A 1054 9.79 -75.65 -91.84
CA LEU A 1054 8.74 -75.90 -92.83
C LEU A 1054 9.34 -76.73 -93.96
N ILE A 1055 8.88 -77.96 -94.12
CA ILE A 1055 9.39 -78.89 -95.14
C ILE A 1055 8.29 -79.28 -96.13
N ASP A 1056 8.66 -79.62 -97.36
CA ASP A 1056 7.73 -80.10 -98.38
C ASP A 1056 7.60 -81.65 -98.39
N GLU A 1057 6.79 -82.17 -99.30
CA GLU A 1057 6.54 -83.61 -99.51
C GLU A 1057 7.79 -84.43 -99.87
N THR A 1058 8.88 -83.79 -100.31
CA THR A 1058 10.16 -84.44 -100.58
C THR A 1058 11.12 -84.44 -99.39
N GLY A 1059 10.78 -83.69 -98.34
CA GLY A 1059 11.59 -83.50 -97.15
C GLY A 1059 12.60 -82.34 -97.25
N ASP A 1060 12.58 -81.57 -98.34
CA ASP A 1060 13.36 -80.34 -98.49
C ASP A 1060 12.63 -79.16 -97.84
N TYR A 1061 13.37 -78.10 -97.47
CA TYR A 1061 12.76 -76.88 -96.92
C TYR A 1061 11.82 -76.24 -97.94
N LEU A 1062 10.66 -75.78 -97.45
CA LEU A 1062 9.72 -75.04 -98.26
C LEU A 1062 10.31 -73.66 -98.59
N TYR A 1063 10.68 -73.45 -99.86
CA TYR A 1063 11.19 -72.17 -100.38
C TYR A 1063 10.07 -71.19 -100.76
N GLU A 1064 9.04 -71.11 -99.93
CA GLU A 1064 7.93 -70.16 -100.03
C GLU A 1064 7.65 -69.58 -98.63
N VAL A 1065 7.01 -68.41 -98.57
CA VAL A 1065 6.74 -67.73 -97.28
C VAL A 1065 5.46 -68.28 -96.66
N VAL A 1066 5.55 -68.69 -95.39
CA VAL A 1066 4.41 -69.15 -94.56
C VAL A 1066 4.26 -68.20 -93.39
N SER A 1067 3.03 -67.81 -93.08
CA SER A 1067 2.76 -67.01 -91.87
C SER A 1067 2.41 -67.95 -90.71
N LEU A 1068 3.11 -67.80 -89.59
CA LEU A 1068 2.93 -68.57 -88.37
C LEU A 1068 2.59 -67.61 -87.23
N ASN A 1069 1.65 -67.96 -86.38
CA ASN A 1069 1.42 -67.31 -85.10
C ASN A 1069 1.94 -68.21 -83.99
N VAL A 1070 2.91 -67.72 -83.22
CA VAL A 1070 3.44 -68.42 -82.04
C VAL A 1070 3.05 -67.61 -80.81
N ASP A 1071 2.17 -68.17 -79.98
CA ASP A 1071 1.63 -67.57 -78.76
C ASP A 1071 1.12 -66.12 -78.91
N GLY A 1072 0.39 -65.88 -80.00
CA GLY A 1072 -0.22 -64.58 -80.32
C GLY A 1072 0.69 -63.64 -81.11
N ILE A 1073 1.94 -64.02 -81.41
CA ILE A 1073 2.89 -63.23 -82.20
C ILE A 1073 3.01 -63.81 -83.61
N GLU A 1074 2.71 -63.00 -84.62
CA GLU A 1074 2.74 -63.40 -86.03
C GLU A 1074 4.15 -63.23 -86.64
N PHE A 1075 4.63 -64.27 -87.30
CA PHE A 1075 5.93 -64.39 -87.95
C PHE A 1075 5.74 -64.80 -89.40
N GLN A 1076 6.51 -64.19 -90.31
CA GLN A 1076 6.63 -64.68 -91.68
C GLN A 1076 7.91 -65.49 -91.80
N VAL A 1077 7.77 -66.75 -92.18
CA VAL A 1077 8.84 -67.75 -92.16
C VAL A 1077 9.13 -68.25 -93.55
N PHE A 1078 10.41 -68.33 -93.90
CA PHE A 1078 10.89 -68.86 -95.17
C PHE A 1078 11.82 -70.03 -94.88
N GLY A 1079 11.37 -71.27 -95.14
CA GLY A 1079 12.07 -72.50 -94.81
C GLY A 1079 12.12 -72.82 -93.32
N MET A 1080 12.70 -71.96 -92.49
CA MET A 1080 12.77 -72.16 -91.03
C MET A 1080 12.85 -70.84 -90.25
N ILE A 1081 12.44 -70.87 -88.99
CA ILE A 1081 12.63 -69.78 -88.01
C ILE A 1081 13.16 -70.34 -86.71
N GLU A 1082 14.11 -69.64 -86.09
CA GLU A 1082 14.56 -69.90 -84.72
C GLU A 1082 14.01 -68.80 -83.82
N LEU A 1083 13.19 -69.17 -82.84
CA LEU A 1083 12.65 -68.29 -81.81
C LEU A 1083 13.45 -68.51 -80.53
N VAL A 1084 14.23 -67.51 -80.10
CA VAL A 1084 15.05 -67.60 -78.88
C VAL A 1084 14.45 -66.76 -77.77
N GLY A 1085 14.49 -67.26 -76.53
CA GLY A 1085 14.05 -66.51 -75.35
C GLY A 1085 12.57 -66.73 -75.01
N LEU A 1086 12.00 -67.86 -75.43
CA LEU A 1086 10.65 -68.27 -75.08
C LEU A 1086 10.61 -68.76 -73.62
N VAL A 1087 9.53 -68.46 -72.90
CA VAL A 1087 9.35 -69.01 -71.55
C VAL A 1087 9.13 -70.52 -71.68
N PHE A 1088 9.65 -71.34 -70.77
CA PHE A 1088 9.34 -72.76 -70.78
C PHE A 1088 7.83 -72.99 -70.55
N GLY A 1089 7.28 -74.07 -71.08
CA GLY A 1089 5.84 -74.36 -71.00
C GLY A 1089 5.23 -74.78 -72.32
N GLU A 1090 3.90 -74.84 -72.39
CA GLU A 1090 3.17 -75.16 -73.62
C GLU A 1090 3.07 -73.90 -74.51
N HIS A 1091 3.62 -73.99 -75.72
CA HIS A 1091 3.54 -72.97 -76.76
C HIS A 1091 2.61 -73.45 -77.85
N SER A 1092 1.74 -72.56 -78.33
CA SER A 1092 0.83 -72.76 -79.44
C SER A 1092 1.41 -72.17 -80.73
N ILE A 1093 1.41 -72.95 -81.79
CA ILE A 1093 1.92 -72.59 -83.12
C ILE A 1093 0.79 -72.80 -84.13
N GLU A 1094 0.26 -71.73 -84.69
CA GLU A 1094 -0.79 -71.75 -85.69
C GLU A 1094 -0.27 -71.29 -87.04
N ILE A 1095 -0.52 -72.03 -88.11
CA ILE A 1095 -0.28 -71.57 -89.49
C ILE A 1095 -1.44 -70.69 -89.90
N THR A 1096 -1.18 -69.39 -90.06
CA THR A 1096 -2.21 -68.38 -90.37
C THR A 1096 -2.39 -68.18 -91.87
N ASP A 1097 -1.35 -68.39 -92.69
CA ASP A 1097 -1.41 -68.26 -94.15
C ASP A 1097 -0.41 -69.19 -94.86
N LEU A 1098 -0.81 -69.75 -96.00
CA LEU A 1098 -0.01 -70.67 -96.83
C LEU A 1098 0.04 -70.19 -98.29
N PRO A 1099 1.15 -70.45 -99.02
CA PRO A 1099 1.26 -70.17 -100.45
C PRO A 1099 0.20 -70.92 -101.27
N LYS A 1100 -0.26 -70.33 -102.39
CA LYS A 1100 -1.26 -70.97 -103.26
C LYS A 1100 -0.77 -72.31 -103.82
N GLY A 1101 -1.59 -73.35 -103.66
CA GLY A 1101 -1.30 -74.71 -104.10
C GLY A 1101 -0.55 -75.55 -103.07
N TYR A 1102 -0.57 -75.14 -101.80
CA TYR A 1102 -0.02 -75.90 -100.67
C TYR A 1102 -1.07 -76.05 -99.56
N THR A 1103 -1.09 -77.21 -98.91
CA THR A 1103 -1.96 -77.52 -97.77
C THR A 1103 -1.15 -78.14 -96.64
N VAL A 1104 -1.67 -78.10 -95.41
CA VAL A 1104 -1.07 -78.78 -94.26
C VAL A 1104 -2.13 -79.65 -93.60
N SER A 1105 -1.71 -80.79 -93.06
CA SER A 1105 -2.61 -81.73 -92.37
C SER A 1105 -3.20 -81.17 -91.08
N GLU A 1106 -2.48 -80.25 -90.42
CA GLU A 1106 -2.88 -79.63 -89.16
C GLU A 1106 -2.30 -78.21 -89.04
N ASN A 1107 -3.19 -77.21 -88.92
CA ASN A 1107 -2.83 -75.79 -88.85
C ASN A 1107 -2.35 -75.37 -87.45
N LEU A 1108 -2.92 -75.93 -86.38
CA LEU A 1108 -2.56 -75.58 -85.00
C LEU A 1108 -1.80 -76.75 -84.35
N ARG A 1109 -0.63 -76.47 -83.80
CA ARG A 1109 0.20 -77.42 -83.06
C ARG A 1109 0.54 -76.83 -81.71
N THR A 1110 0.72 -77.68 -80.72
CA THR A 1110 1.33 -77.28 -79.45
C THR A 1110 2.68 -77.98 -79.28
N ILE A 1111 3.62 -77.28 -78.67
CA ILE A 1111 4.90 -77.86 -78.25
C ILE A 1111 5.20 -77.45 -76.83
N TRP A 1112 5.58 -78.43 -76.00
CA TRP A 1112 6.11 -78.14 -74.69
C TRP A 1112 7.61 -77.83 -74.80
N LEU A 1113 8.00 -76.63 -74.39
CA LEU A 1113 9.39 -76.21 -74.29
C LEU A 1113 9.91 -76.52 -72.89
N GLU A 1114 10.91 -77.38 -72.79
CA GLU A 1114 11.65 -77.61 -71.55
C GLU A 1114 12.57 -76.41 -71.24
N PRO A 1115 12.75 -76.03 -69.95
CA PRO A 1115 13.65 -74.95 -69.55
C PRO A 1115 15.04 -75.03 -70.19
N GLY A 1116 15.47 -73.94 -70.83
CA GLY A 1116 16.80 -73.79 -71.44
C GLY A 1116 17.11 -74.74 -72.60
N LYS A 1117 16.15 -75.53 -73.09
CA LYS A 1117 16.33 -76.42 -74.24
C LYS A 1117 16.02 -75.72 -75.56
N ASN A 1118 16.69 -76.17 -76.62
CA ASN A 1118 16.27 -75.90 -77.99
C ASN A 1118 15.37 -77.05 -78.46
N SER A 1119 14.14 -76.74 -78.80
CA SER A 1119 13.17 -77.71 -79.31
C SER A 1119 12.95 -77.49 -80.79
N ASP A 1120 12.86 -78.56 -81.56
CA ASP A 1120 12.61 -78.49 -83.00
C ASP A 1120 11.17 -78.94 -83.30
N LEU A 1121 10.43 -78.11 -84.05
CA LEU A 1121 9.11 -78.42 -84.58
C LEU A 1121 9.19 -78.44 -86.10
N THR A 1122 9.00 -79.62 -86.68
CA THR A 1122 8.92 -79.75 -88.14
C THR A 1122 7.46 -79.78 -88.58
N ILE A 1123 7.12 -78.92 -89.53
CA ILE A 1123 5.79 -78.82 -90.12
C ILE A 1123 5.91 -79.17 -91.60
N SER A 1124 5.32 -80.30 -91.98
CA SER A 1124 5.27 -80.74 -93.38
C SER A 1124 4.10 -80.09 -94.11
N VAL A 1125 4.38 -79.46 -95.24
CA VAL A 1125 3.39 -78.81 -96.11
C VAL A 1125 3.34 -79.61 -97.43
N GLU A 1126 2.15 -80.04 -97.83
CA GLU A 1126 1.90 -80.87 -99.01
C GLU A 1126 1.46 -80.01 -100.20
N LYS A 1127 1.81 -80.40 -101.42
CA LYS A 1127 1.38 -79.68 -102.63
C LYS A 1127 0.00 -80.18 -103.08
N GLU A 1128 -0.89 -79.24 -103.37
CA GLU A 1128 -2.32 -79.47 -103.65
C GLU A 1128 -2.59 -80.06 -105.04
#